data_AF-A0A5E7YG96-F1
#
_entry.id   AF-A0A5E7YG96-F1
#
_cell.length_a   1.000
_cell.length_b   1.000
_cell.length_c   1.000
_cell.angle_alpha   90.00
_cell.angle_beta   90.00
_cell.angle_gamma   90.00
#
_symmetry.space_group_name_H-M   'P 1'
#
loop_
_entity.id
_entity.type
_entity.pdbx_description
1 polymer ?
#
loop_
_entity_poly.entity_id
_entity_poly.type
_entity_poly.pdbx_seq_one_letter_code
_entity_poly.pdbx_strand_id
1 'polypeptide(L)'
;MHAIHYEKMPNLGYSEIVLLIAIGQMTMLAFGALRKRVIPYAQWLTYAWVWVTALSLIFYYLPEFNTYLVLPAPFLFRGLLLSFFEKPITKAYFLQLLPPVLIGIIVYFVPSVAGPVAAIYLTWESYALIKTYLFYSRLKGIDTPGSGSKKVIWLKFFFLMMAAMIISVVLWEIWPAVSPQILFIICAFALSTQSAWYFSGPDAHEPLKSEQKYVSSSLDQPEKYRIMNALDHQLTEKKYALEPNASLAGLAKKVFASPHQLSQVINETKGMSFFDLMAYHRVLEAKKLFRKEDNKALKIEEIGEMVGYMSKSSFNTVFKKFTGLTPSQYRDRDVRHDDLERRHEVDIPQNHVTQGTFGSLQITGIMLNNFIKVYFRNLARKKVFTFINMSGLVIGMASAMLIFIYIQHELSYDRFHQRAEDIYRIAFMSSNPQTRTPHPMAQEMVKEFPEVEAAVSLTPLYGPGLTKQSMYIRNPEKDVMFREPDGYAADSTFFRVFDFKLLVGNPDAALKEIGGMIISSSMAKKYFGDENPLGKVLEVDAEGHPVMITGIMEDAPVTSHFHPNFIISYVTLKYMDPTDSWFQWDDYGHFNYLKLQPGADALALQQKIPEWMHRNGHISDQWYAGFESGEVRFDLQPITDIHLKSHIRWELEANGNVVYVYILFAAIAFILAIASINFINLSTARAFERTKEVGVRRTLGANRTGISWQFLSEGIFTCLLSLGLAYLLALLAFDGFKNLTGKPFVYSDLFTTLNTLLGLLVVVVVGSIAGLYPALTVSRIKAGEILKGKFVTGTKSSWVRKTLVVIQFSVSAILIFGSTILVSQVKYMEEVPLGYDDQQVLVVELKSRNVVESLEAMKNEISKVPGVIDMGAVSNLPGTQFNQNGIFQIGAPDINVDVSEMGMDFDAKAPLGLELVSGRWFDKSNGMDSLGRSYILNETAAKGLGLADPLGSRLLWDDEDAVLDGIVVGIVKDFHFQSLHVPIQPLLITIDYDELNFLLVKLNGGNIQQAVAEIGKIYTGFDQKFGYEAYFMDQKNQQLYTAEKQALRVFNLFAGIALLLAAMGLVGLAYLMMVQRTKEMGVRKILGASVGNLLWQENFSFLKLIAIAFVLGLPVAYFTMNEWLAGFAYRVPIGLLPYAITIAIILAIASLSVTLAVLKTVTVNPSHALRYE
;
A
#
# COMPACT_ATOMS: atom_id res chain seq x y z
N MET A 1 49.15 3.35 -45.29
CA MET A 1 49.56 4.65 -45.86
C MET A 1 49.36 5.69 -44.76
N HIS A 2 50.34 5.91 -43.89
CA HIS A 2 51.38 6.99 -43.95
C HIS A 2 50.78 8.41 -43.97
N ALA A 3 51.22 9.42 -43.23
CA ALA A 3 52.13 9.60 -42.09
C ALA A 3 51.97 11.09 -41.64
N ILE A 4 51.99 11.32 -40.32
CA ILE A 4 52.74 12.37 -39.58
C ILE A 4 52.52 13.90 -39.84
N HIS A 5 52.24 14.56 -38.70
CA HIS A 5 52.62 15.89 -38.17
C HIS A 5 51.72 17.15 -38.22
N TYR A 6 51.61 17.69 -37.00
CA TYR A 6 51.14 18.97 -36.48
C TYR A 6 51.78 20.20 -37.14
N GLU A 7 51.02 21.30 -37.29
CA GLU A 7 51.36 22.60 -36.70
C GLU A 7 50.20 23.63 -36.72
N LYS A 8 50.31 24.58 -35.79
CA LYS A 8 49.33 25.54 -35.24
C LYS A 8 48.79 26.60 -36.22
N MET A 9 47.51 26.97 -36.04
CA MET A 9 47.03 28.36 -36.10
C MET A 9 45.91 28.60 -35.06
N PRO A 10 46.00 29.66 -34.22
CA PRO A 10 44.91 30.15 -33.38
C PRO A 10 44.20 31.37 -33.99
N ASN A 11 43.01 31.68 -33.46
CA ASN A 11 42.16 32.87 -33.66
C ASN A 11 41.03 32.75 -34.71
N LEU A 12 39.84 32.36 -34.22
CA LEU A 12 38.56 32.72 -34.82
C LEU A 12 37.94 33.85 -33.98
N GLY A 13 37.65 34.98 -34.64
CA GLY A 13 37.27 36.24 -34.03
C GLY A 13 35.77 36.54 -34.07
N TYR A 14 35.43 37.66 -33.42
CA TYR A 14 34.14 38.34 -33.19
C TYR A 14 33.02 38.19 -34.26
N SER A 15 33.34 37.85 -35.51
CA SER A 15 32.38 37.69 -36.61
C SER A 15 31.39 36.54 -36.44
N GLU A 16 31.76 35.46 -35.74
CA GLU A 16 30.87 34.31 -35.52
C GLU A 16 29.87 34.55 -34.37
N ILE A 17 30.26 35.37 -33.38
CA ILE A 17 29.39 35.79 -32.27
C ILE A 17 28.31 36.75 -32.80
N VAL A 18 28.67 37.66 -33.70
CA VAL A 18 27.70 38.56 -34.36
C VAL A 18 26.73 37.77 -35.25
N LEU A 19 27.19 36.71 -35.93
CA LEU A 19 26.34 35.84 -36.74
C LEU A 19 25.35 35.04 -35.86
N LEU A 20 25.78 34.55 -34.69
CA LEU A 20 24.93 33.86 -33.73
C LEU A 20 23.89 34.80 -33.09
N ILE A 21 24.26 36.04 -32.78
CA ILE A 21 23.33 37.07 -32.28
C ILE A 21 22.32 37.45 -33.37
N ALA A 22 22.75 37.58 -34.63
CA ALA A 22 21.87 37.87 -35.76
C ALA A 22 20.88 36.71 -36.05
N ILE A 23 21.33 35.46 -35.95
CA ILE A 23 20.46 34.28 -36.07
C ILE A 23 19.46 34.22 -34.91
N GLY A 24 19.87 34.57 -33.69
CA GLY A 24 19.00 34.70 -32.51
C GLY A 24 17.94 35.80 -32.66
N GLN A 25 18.30 36.96 -33.23
CA GLN A 25 17.37 38.05 -33.49
C GLN A 25 16.40 37.73 -34.65
N MET A 26 16.85 37.04 -35.71
CA MET A 26 15.98 36.58 -36.79
C MET A 26 14.98 35.50 -36.32
N THR A 27 15.40 34.60 -35.42
CA THR A 27 14.49 33.62 -34.83
C THR A 27 13.48 34.27 -33.88
N MET A 28 13.86 35.32 -33.14
CA MET A 28 12.91 36.13 -32.37
C MET A 28 11.85 36.84 -33.24
N LEU A 29 12.25 37.41 -34.38
CA LEU A 29 11.32 38.04 -35.32
C LEU A 29 10.37 37.03 -35.99
N ALA A 30 10.87 35.83 -36.32
CA ALA A 30 10.07 34.74 -36.86
C ALA A 30 9.03 34.21 -35.84
N PHE A 31 9.37 34.17 -34.55
CA PHE A 31 8.43 33.81 -33.48
C PHE A 31 7.44 34.94 -33.14
N GLY A 32 7.84 36.20 -33.29
CA GLY A 32 6.96 37.36 -33.16
C GLY A 32 5.84 37.43 -34.20
N ALA A 33 6.03 36.85 -35.39
CA ALA A 33 5.02 36.78 -36.45
C ALA A 33 3.92 35.73 -36.19
N LEU A 34 4.13 34.78 -35.27
CA LEU A 34 3.17 33.73 -34.87
C LEU A 34 2.19 34.20 -33.76
N ARG A 35 1.90 35.51 -33.72
CA ARG A 35 1.27 36.27 -32.62
C ARG A 35 -0.19 35.94 -32.29
N LYS A 36 -0.84 34.93 -32.87
CA LYS A 36 -2.31 34.77 -32.75
C LYS A 36 -2.85 33.47 -32.16
N ARG A 37 -2.07 32.48 -31.71
CA ARG A 37 -2.67 31.19 -31.29
C ARG A 37 -2.16 30.41 -30.06
N VAL A 38 -1.24 30.89 -29.22
CA VAL A 38 -0.83 30.10 -28.02
C VAL A 38 -0.61 30.96 -26.76
N ILE A 39 -1.02 30.38 -25.62
CA ILE A 39 -1.12 30.92 -24.25
C ILE A 39 0.20 31.59 -23.77
N PRO A 40 0.13 32.73 -23.05
CA PRO A 40 1.28 33.57 -22.68
C PRO A 40 2.37 32.91 -21.80
N TYR A 41 2.10 31.80 -21.12
CA TYR A 41 3.08 31.12 -20.24
C TYR A 41 4.19 30.35 -20.99
N ALA A 42 3.95 29.93 -22.25
CA ALA A 42 4.95 29.19 -23.03
C ALA A 42 6.14 30.08 -23.46
N GLN A 43 5.94 31.41 -23.52
CA GLN A 43 6.94 32.37 -23.98
C GLN A 43 8.07 32.55 -22.97
N TRP A 44 7.75 32.68 -21.67
CA TRP A 44 8.77 32.84 -20.62
C TRP A 44 9.72 31.65 -20.52
N LEU A 45 9.21 30.43 -20.71
CA LEU A 45 10.00 29.20 -20.68
C LEU A 45 10.90 29.03 -21.90
N THR A 46 10.47 29.50 -23.08
CA THR A 46 11.33 29.51 -24.27
C THR A 46 12.46 30.55 -24.14
N TYR A 47 12.17 31.72 -23.56
CA TYR A 47 13.21 32.73 -23.29
C TYR A 47 14.25 32.23 -22.27
N ALA A 48 13.82 31.59 -21.18
CA ALA A 48 14.75 31.02 -20.19
C ALA A 48 15.64 29.93 -20.79
N TRP A 49 15.09 29.09 -21.69
CA TRP A 49 15.84 28.01 -22.31
C TRP A 49 16.85 28.51 -23.36
N VAL A 50 16.51 29.54 -24.14
CA VAL A 50 17.45 30.17 -25.08
C VAL A 50 18.65 30.79 -24.35
N TRP A 51 18.41 31.41 -23.18
CA TRP A 51 19.50 31.95 -22.35
C TRP A 51 20.40 30.86 -21.75
N VAL A 52 19.82 29.76 -21.25
CA VAL A 52 20.59 28.61 -20.74
C VAL A 52 21.42 27.97 -21.85
N THR A 53 20.88 27.86 -23.06
CA THR A 53 21.60 27.27 -24.20
C THR A 53 22.72 28.19 -24.70
N ALA A 54 22.49 29.51 -24.72
CA ALA A 54 23.51 30.50 -25.06
C ALA A 54 24.65 30.53 -24.02
N LEU A 55 24.33 30.48 -22.72
CA LEU A 55 25.32 30.37 -21.64
C LEU A 55 26.13 29.07 -21.74
N SER A 56 25.47 27.95 -22.03
CA SER A 56 26.12 26.65 -22.19
C SER A 56 27.12 26.62 -23.36
N LEU A 57 26.79 27.32 -24.45
CA LEU A 57 27.68 27.50 -25.60
C LEU A 57 28.83 28.46 -25.30
N ILE A 58 28.61 29.52 -24.51
CA ILE A 58 29.68 30.42 -24.05
C ILE A 58 30.68 29.67 -23.15
N PHE A 59 30.21 28.80 -22.26
CA PHE A 59 31.07 27.96 -21.42
C PHE A 59 31.81 26.86 -22.18
N TYR A 60 31.26 26.39 -23.31
CA TYR A 60 31.90 25.40 -24.17
C TYR A 60 33.17 25.91 -24.89
N TYR A 61 33.29 27.23 -25.10
CA TYR A 61 34.43 27.85 -25.80
C TYR A 61 35.50 28.45 -24.85
N LEU A 62 35.36 28.29 -23.53
CA LEU A 62 36.38 28.73 -22.58
C LEU A 62 37.55 27.71 -22.52
N PRO A 63 38.82 28.13 -22.71
CA PRO A 63 39.94 27.21 -22.98
C PRO A 63 40.35 26.28 -21.82
N GLU A 64 39.83 26.49 -20.61
CA GLU A 64 40.32 25.82 -19.39
C GLU A 64 39.71 24.43 -19.11
N PHE A 65 38.79 23.93 -19.95
CA PHE A 65 38.03 22.71 -19.67
C PHE A 65 38.11 21.62 -20.74
N ASN A 66 39.29 21.40 -21.34
CA ASN A 66 39.43 20.46 -22.46
C ASN A 66 40.35 19.27 -22.18
N THR A 67 39.88 18.35 -21.32
CA THR A 67 40.33 16.95 -21.32
C THR A 67 39.26 16.12 -20.63
N TYR A 68 38.38 15.45 -21.39
CA TYR A 68 37.87 14.07 -21.20
C TYR A 68 36.73 13.81 -22.21
N LEU A 69 36.69 12.57 -22.70
CA LEU A 69 35.94 12.05 -23.84
C LEU A 69 34.41 12.31 -23.82
N VAL A 70 33.84 12.41 -25.02
CA VAL A 70 32.43 12.54 -25.42
C VAL A 70 31.42 11.88 -24.45
N LEU A 71 30.69 12.72 -23.70
CA LEU A 71 29.47 12.39 -22.94
C LEU A 71 28.39 13.46 -23.23
N PRO A 72 27.09 13.09 -23.32
CA PRO A 72 26.04 14.06 -23.58
C PRO A 72 25.87 15.03 -22.40
N ALA A 73 25.51 16.29 -22.72
CA ALA A 73 25.38 17.44 -21.82
C ALA A 73 24.69 17.22 -20.44
N PRO A 74 23.74 16.29 -20.25
CA PRO A 74 23.17 16.02 -18.92
C PRO A 74 24.16 15.41 -17.91
N PHE A 75 25.18 14.67 -18.39
CA PHE A 75 26.22 14.09 -17.53
C PHE A 75 27.30 15.10 -17.16
N LEU A 76 27.57 16.09 -18.02
CA LEU A 76 28.43 17.23 -17.70
C LEU A 76 27.78 18.10 -16.62
N PHE A 77 26.46 18.32 -16.66
CA PHE A 77 25.76 19.09 -15.61
C PHE A 77 25.78 18.36 -14.26
N ARG A 78 25.63 17.03 -14.25
CA ARG A 78 25.71 16.20 -13.04
C ARG A 78 27.15 16.08 -12.53
N GLY A 79 28.14 15.94 -13.42
CA GLY A 79 29.56 15.91 -13.07
C GLY A 79 30.06 17.25 -12.52
N LEU A 80 29.66 18.37 -13.13
CA LEU A 80 29.95 19.72 -12.64
C LEU A 80 29.26 19.98 -11.30
N LEU A 81 27.97 19.66 -11.14
CA LEU A 81 27.26 19.83 -9.87
C LEU A 81 27.89 18.97 -8.76
N LEU A 82 28.14 17.68 -9.01
CA LEU A 82 28.77 16.80 -8.02
C LEU A 82 30.19 17.26 -7.67
N SER A 83 30.99 17.73 -8.64
CA SER A 83 32.33 18.29 -8.35
C SER A 83 32.29 19.61 -7.57
N PHE A 84 31.20 20.39 -7.69
CA PHE A 84 30.97 21.61 -6.91
C PHE A 84 30.50 21.30 -5.47
N PHE A 85 29.82 20.17 -5.28
CA PHE A 85 29.22 19.76 -3.99
C PHE A 85 30.08 18.80 -3.14
N GLU A 86 31.21 18.30 -3.66
CA GLU A 86 32.11 17.40 -2.91
C GLU A 86 33.07 18.12 -1.95
N LYS A 87 33.16 19.46 -1.96
CA LYS A 87 33.91 20.21 -0.96
C LYS A 87 32.98 20.92 0.05
N PRO A 88 33.04 20.60 1.36
CA PRO A 88 32.09 21.09 2.36
C PRO A 88 32.11 22.61 2.53
N ILE A 89 33.24 23.28 2.23
CA ILE A 89 33.43 24.72 2.43
C ILE A 89 32.70 25.57 1.37
N THR A 90 32.49 25.06 0.14
CA THR A 90 31.80 25.79 -0.95
C THR A 90 30.27 25.69 -0.86
N LYS A 91 29.75 24.64 -0.20
CA LYS A 91 28.30 24.40 -0.04
C LYS A 91 27.65 25.44 0.88
N ALA A 92 28.34 25.85 1.95
CA ALA A 92 27.84 26.83 2.92
C ALA A 92 27.79 28.26 2.35
N TYR A 93 28.78 28.66 1.54
CA TYR A 93 28.85 30.01 0.98
C TYR A 93 27.87 30.25 -0.19
N PHE A 94 27.61 29.23 -1.01
CA PHE A 94 26.74 29.38 -2.19
C PHE A 94 25.25 29.38 -1.83
N LEU A 95 24.85 28.67 -0.76
CA LEU A 95 23.47 28.63 -0.26
C LEU A 95 23.05 29.91 0.48
N GLN A 96 24.02 30.72 0.97
CA GLN A 96 23.75 32.01 1.62
C GLN A 96 23.51 33.16 0.62
N LEU A 97 23.89 33.00 -0.65
CA LEU A 97 23.83 34.07 -1.67
C LEU A 97 22.53 34.07 -2.52
N LEU A 98 21.67 33.06 -2.38
CA LEU A 98 20.43 32.93 -3.15
C LEU A 98 19.18 33.16 -2.27
N PRO A 99 18.20 33.97 -2.70
CA PRO A 99 16.95 34.17 -1.97
C PRO A 99 16.22 32.84 -1.72
N PRO A 100 15.61 32.61 -0.54
CA PRO A 100 14.93 31.35 -0.19
C PRO A 100 13.87 30.91 -1.20
N VAL A 101 13.21 31.87 -1.85
CA VAL A 101 12.21 31.62 -2.91
C VAL A 101 12.85 30.96 -4.15
N LEU A 102 14.08 31.32 -4.50
CA LEU A 102 14.82 30.70 -5.62
C LEU A 102 15.34 29.31 -5.25
N ILE A 103 15.71 29.08 -3.99
CA ILE A 103 16.05 27.74 -3.48
C ILE A 103 14.80 26.85 -3.49
N GLY A 104 13.65 27.37 -3.03
CA GLY A 104 12.36 26.69 -3.13
C GLY A 104 11.96 26.38 -4.58
N ILE A 105 12.16 27.32 -5.50
CA ILE A 105 11.88 27.11 -6.92
C ILE A 105 12.84 26.08 -7.52
N ILE A 106 14.14 26.11 -7.24
CA ILE A 106 15.13 25.18 -7.83
C ILE A 106 15.05 23.78 -7.20
N VAL A 107 14.76 23.68 -5.90
CA VAL A 107 14.74 22.42 -5.15
C VAL A 107 13.37 21.73 -5.22
N TYR A 108 12.27 22.50 -5.25
CA TYR A 108 10.92 21.93 -5.22
C TYR A 108 10.13 22.17 -6.51
N PHE A 109 10.22 23.36 -7.14
CA PHE A 109 9.39 23.70 -8.31
C PHE A 109 9.98 23.22 -9.64
N VAL A 110 11.30 23.30 -9.82
CA VAL A 110 11.99 22.85 -11.03
C VAL A 110 11.89 21.32 -11.16
N PRO A 111 12.04 20.48 -10.12
CA PRO A 111 11.88 19.03 -10.28
C PRO A 111 10.41 18.58 -10.45
N SER A 112 9.46 19.27 -9.83
CA SER A 112 8.02 18.94 -9.93
C SER A 112 7.41 19.35 -11.28
N VAL A 113 7.95 20.39 -11.94
CA VAL A 113 7.55 20.79 -13.29
C VAL A 113 8.42 20.16 -14.37
N ALA A 114 9.72 19.91 -14.11
CA ALA A 114 10.63 19.29 -15.09
C ALA A 114 10.29 17.83 -15.39
N GLY A 115 9.73 17.05 -14.46
CA GLY A 115 9.29 15.68 -14.74
C GLY A 115 8.20 15.61 -15.83
N PRO A 116 7.06 16.31 -15.65
CA PRO A 116 6.01 16.41 -16.66
C PRO A 116 6.48 17.08 -17.95
N VAL A 117 7.30 18.15 -17.87
CA VAL A 117 7.81 18.86 -19.06
C VAL A 117 8.84 18.04 -19.82
N ALA A 118 9.72 17.29 -19.14
CA ALA A 118 10.63 16.34 -19.77
C ALA A 118 9.87 15.15 -20.35
N ALA A 119 8.78 14.70 -19.73
CA ALA A 119 7.90 13.67 -20.31
C ALA A 119 7.22 14.18 -21.60
N ILE A 120 6.74 15.42 -21.62
CA ILE A 120 6.15 16.07 -22.80
C ILE A 120 7.21 16.32 -23.88
N TYR A 121 8.41 16.78 -23.51
CA TYR A 121 9.51 17.03 -24.43
C TYR A 121 10.08 15.74 -25.00
N LEU A 122 10.33 14.70 -24.19
CA LEU A 122 10.80 13.39 -24.66
C LEU A 122 9.75 12.70 -25.53
N THR A 123 8.46 12.85 -25.24
CA THR A 123 7.40 12.38 -26.16
C THR A 123 7.36 13.20 -27.45
N TRP A 124 7.62 14.51 -27.40
CA TRP A 124 7.70 15.36 -28.59
C TRP A 124 8.96 15.13 -29.43
N GLU A 125 10.12 14.93 -28.81
CA GLU A 125 11.38 14.59 -29.49
C GLU A 125 11.33 13.18 -30.06
N SER A 126 10.76 12.21 -29.33
CA SER A 126 10.48 10.88 -29.87
C SER A 126 9.52 10.96 -31.06
N TYR A 127 8.50 11.83 -30.99
CA TYR A 127 7.61 12.10 -32.11
C TYR A 127 8.35 12.75 -33.29
N ALA A 128 9.25 13.71 -33.04
CA ALA A 128 10.05 14.38 -34.06
C ALA A 128 11.05 13.41 -34.72
N LEU A 129 11.80 12.62 -33.95
CA LEU A 129 12.71 11.58 -34.43
C LEU A 129 11.98 10.52 -35.26
N ILE A 130 10.80 10.07 -34.81
CA ILE A 130 9.95 9.16 -35.58
C ILE A 130 9.49 9.84 -36.88
N LYS A 131 9.12 11.12 -36.85
CA LYS A 131 8.67 11.87 -38.03
C LYS A 131 9.81 12.11 -39.03
N THR A 132 11.02 12.41 -38.54
CA THR A 132 12.24 12.60 -39.33
C THR A 132 12.71 11.27 -39.91
N TYR A 133 12.68 10.18 -39.15
CA TYR A 133 12.95 8.83 -39.64
C TYR A 133 11.93 8.41 -40.71
N LEU A 134 10.64 8.70 -40.53
CA LEU A 134 9.59 8.45 -41.51
C LEU A 134 9.67 9.36 -42.76
N PHE A 135 10.24 10.56 -42.62
CA PHE A 135 10.51 11.47 -43.72
C PHE A 135 11.73 11.02 -44.51
N TYR A 136 12.79 10.58 -43.83
CA TYR A 136 14.00 10.03 -44.42
C TYR A 136 13.75 8.67 -45.09
N SER A 137 12.86 7.84 -44.53
CA SER A 137 12.42 6.58 -45.13
C SER A 137 11.58 6.81 -46.40
N ARG A 138 10.77 7.88 -46.45
CA ARG A 138 10.08 8.32 -47.67
C ARG A 138 11.04 8.83 -48.76
N LEU A 139 12.08 9.57 -48.38
CA LEU A 139 13.12 10.04 -49.30
C LEU A 139 13.97 8.89 -49.89
N LYS A 140 14.15 7.80 -49.14
CA LYS A 140 14.88 6.60 -49.57
C LYS A 140 14.00 5.48 -50.17
N GLY A 141 12.69 5.71 -50.35
CA GLY A 141 11.79 4.71 -50.92
C GLY A 141 11.56 3.47 -50.06
N ILE A 142 11.73 3.58 -48.73
CA ILE A 142 11.51 2.49 -47.78
C ILE A 142 10.05 2.51 -47.30
N ASP A 143 9.32 1.42 -47.56
CA ASP A 143 7.91 1.24 -47.18
C ASP A 143 7.69 1.36 -45.66
N THR A 144 6.73 2.18 -45.24
CA THR A 144 6.41 2.40 -43.81
C THR A 144 5.03 1.86 -43.42
N PRO A 145 4.81 1.50 -42.14
CA PRO A 145 3.55 0.89 -41.69
C PRO A 145 2.34 1.84 -41.77
N GLY A 146 1.16 1.29 -42.08
CA GLY A 146 -0.11 2.02 -42.17
C GLY A 146 -0.56 2.74 -40.87
N SER A 147 -1.43 3.75 -41.01
CA SER A 147 -1.83 4.71 -39.96
C SER A 147 -2.37 4.09 -38.67
N GLY A 148 -2.96 2.90 -38.72
CA GLY A 148 -3.46 2.16 -37.56
C GLY A 148 -2.37 1.55 -36.66
N SER A 149 -1.20 1.22 -37.22
CA SER A 149 -0.07 0.68 -36.44
C SER A 149 0.65 1.77 -35.63
N LYS A 150 0.67 2.99 -36.15
CA LYS A 150 1.27 4.18 -35.51
C LYS A 150 0.58 4.56 -34.19
N LYS A 151 -0.76 4.48 -34.14
CA LYS A 151 -1.54 4.76 -32.91
C LYS A 151 -1.36 3.71 -31.82
N VAL A 152 -1.18 2.43 -32.19
CA VAL A 152 -1.06 1.31 -31.25
C VAL A 152 0.33 1.25 -30.60
N ILE A 153 1.38 1.61 -31.35
CA ILE A 153 2.74 1.74 -30.81
C ILE A 153 2.79 2.92 -29.83
N TRP A 154 2.13 4.03 -30.17
CA TRP A 154 2.02 5.21 -29.30
C TRP A 154 1.25 4.91 -28.00
N LEU A 155 0.11 4.21 -28.07
CA LEU A 155 -0.66 3.82 -26.88
C LEU A 155 0.12 2.87 -25.97
N LYS A 156 0.86 1.91 -26.55
CA LYS A 156 1.70 0.98 -25.78
C LYS A 156 2.83 1.71 -25.04
N PHE A 157 3.46 2.67 -25.70
CA PHE A 157 4.51 3.49 -25.11
C PHE A 157 3.95 4.37 -23.98
N PHE A 158 2.77 4.96 -24.19
CA PHE A 158 2.05 5.77 -23.19
C PHE A 158 1.72 4.96 -21.92
N PHE A 159 1.11 3.77 -22.05
CA PHE A 159 0.78 2.93 -20.88
C PHE A 159 2.01 2.37 -20.16
N LEU A 160 3.10 2.07 -20.87
CA LEU A 160 4.37 1.64 -20.26
C LEU A 160 5.03 2.78 -19.48
N MET A 161 5.03 4.00 -20.01
CA MET A 161 5.51 5.18 -19.29
C MET A 161 4.66 5.48 -18.06
N MET A 162 3.33 5.38 -18.18
CA MET A 162 2.42 5.61 -17.05
C MET A 162 2.61 4.56 -15.95
N ALA A 163 2.77 3.29 -16.31
CA ALA A 163 3.08 2.22 -15.35
C ALA A 163 4.43 2.43 -14.66
N ALA A 164 5.47 2.83 -15.41
CA ALA A 164 6.79 3.15 -14.84
C ALA A 164 6.72 4.34 -13.88
N MET A 165 5.95 5.39 -14.23
CA MET A 165 5.75 6.57 -13.40
C MET A 165 5.02 6.23 -12.09
N ILE A 166 4.00 5.37 -12.14
CA ILE A 166 3.27 4.91 -10.94
C ILE A 166 4.16 4.02 -10.08
N ILE A 167 4.92 3.10 -10.67
CA ILE A 167 5.87 2.24 -9.94
C ILE A 167 6.94 3.09 -9.24
N SER A 168 7.46 4.15 -9.88
CA SER A 168 8.42 5.05 -9.24
C SER A 168 7.83 5.87 -8.09
N VAL A 169 6.54 6.21 -8.12
CA VAL A 169 5.84 6.90 -7.02
C VAL A 169 5.61 5.94 -5.85
N VAL A 170 5.20 4.70 -6.13
CA VAL A 170 5.01 3.66 -5.10
C VAL A 170 6.34 3.28 -4.43
N LEU A 171 7.43 3.19 -5.20
CA LEU A 171 8.76 2.88 -4.64
C LEU A 171 9.37 4.02 -3.83
N TRP A 172 8.96 5.27 -4.08
CA TRP A 172 9.38 6.44 -3.29
C TRP A 172 8.83 6.41 -1.87
N GLU A 173 7.57 6.01 -1.70
CA GLU A 173 6.98 5.84 -0.35
C GLU A 173 7.63 4.69 0.42
N ILE A 174 8.17 3.69 -0.28
CA ILE A 174 8.79 2.51 0.33
C ILE A 174 10.29 2.76 0.64
N TRP A 175 10.98 3.62 -0.13
CA TRP A 175 12.43 3.84 0.01
C TRP A 175 12.83 5.32 -0.21
N PRO A 176 12.71 6.19 0.81
CA PRO A 176 12.92 7.64 0.67
C PRO A 176 14.34 8.04 0.23
N ALA A 177 15.33 7.17 0.43
CA ALA A 177 16.74 7.44 0.14
C ALA A 177 17.11 7.46 -1.36
N VAL A 178 16.23 7.00 -2.25
CA VAL A 178 16.49 6.95 -3.70
C VAL A 178 15.53 7.88 -4.43
N SER A 179 16.02 8.99 -4.99
CA SER A 179 15.15 9.95 -5.68
C SER A 179 14.33 9.27 -6.79
N PRO A 180 13.01 9.57 -6.92
CA PRO A 180 12.13 8.89 -7.88
C PRO A 180 12.58 9.15 -9.31
N GLN A 181 13.27 10.28 -9.52
CA GLN A 181 13.79 10.70 -10.81
C GLN A 181 14.92 9.79 -11.29
N ILE A 182 15.78 9.28 -10.40
CA ILE A 182 16.86 8.33 -10.77
C ILE A 182 16.24 7.01 -11.23
N LEU A 183 15.26 6.49 -10.49
CA LEU A 183 14.57 5.26 -10.86
C LEU A 183 13.81 5.42 -12.17
N PHE A 184 13.14 6.57 -12.37
CA PHE A 184 12.44 6.90 -13.60
C PHE A 184 13.39 7.03 -14.80
N ILE A 185 14.55 7.70 -14.63
CA ILE A 185 15.57 7.81 -15.67
C ILE A 185 16.15 6.43 -16.01
N ILE A 186 16.40 5.56 -15.02
CA ILE A 186 16.88 4.19 -15.25
C ILE A 186 15.82 3.39 -16.01
N CYS A 187 14.54 3.48 -15.63
CA CYS A 187 13.44 2.80 -16.33
C CYS A 187 13.24 3.34 -17.75
N ALA A 188 13.28 4.66 -17.93
CA ALA A 188 13.16 5.31 -19.23
C ALA A 188 14.36 4.98 -20.14
N PHE A 189 15.56 4.91 -19.59
CA PHE A 189 16.79 4.53 -20.31
C PHE A 189 16.80 3.04 -20.65
N ALA A 190 16.35 2.17 -19.74
CA ALA A 190 16.17 0.74 -20.02
C ALA A 190 15.13 0.53 -21.13
N LEU A 191 14.03 1.29 -21.13
CA LEU A 191 13.00 1.22 -22.17
C LEU A 191 13.47 1.81 -23.50
N SER A 192 14.25 2.90 -23.48
CA SER A 192 14.78 3.54 -24.69
C SER A 192 15.88 2.68 -25.33
N THR A 193 16.78 2.08 -24.56
CA THR A 193 17.80 1.14 -25.03
C THR A 193 17.17 -0.16 -25.56
N GLN A 194 16.12 -0.68 -24.91
CA GLN A 194 15.38 -1.83 -25.41
C GLN A 194 14.65 -1.51 -26.72
N SER A 195 14.14 -0.28 -26.87
CA SER A 195 13.52 0.19 -28.12
C SER A 195 14.56 0.40 -29.23
N ALA A 196 15.72 0.99 -28.93
CA ALA A 196 16.82 1.16 -29.87
C ALA A 196 17.33 -0.20 -30.36
N TRP A 197 17.50 -1.18 -29.45
CA TRP A 197 17.88 -2.55 -29.78
C TRP A 197 16.82 -3.27 -30.65
N TYR A 198 15.54 -2.99 -30.42
CA TYR A 198 14.45 -3.51 -31.26
C TYR A 198 14.43 -2.91 -32.67
N PHE A 199 14.94 -1.68 -32.86
CA PHE A 199 15.05 -1.01 -34.15
C PHE A 199 16.40 -1.21 -34.85
N SER A 200 17.46 -1.63 -34.15
CA SER A 200 18.82 -1.82 -34.69
C SER A 200 19.25 -3.29 -34.83
N GLY A 201 18.43 -4.25 -34.37
CA GLY A 201 18.71 -5.68 -34.51
C GLY A 201 18.74 -6.17 -35.96
N PRO A 202 19.45 -7.27 -36.26
CA PRO A 202 19.65 -7.80 -37.62
C PRO A 202 18.34 -8.14 -38.38
N ASP A 203 17.21 -8.25 -37.68
CA ASP A 203 15.88 -8.43 -38.27
C ASP A 203 15.28 -7.14 -38.87
N ALA A 204 15.90 -5.97 -38.65
CA ALA A 204 15.45 -4.67 -39.18
C ALA A 204 15.67 -4.51 -40.70
N HIS A 205 16.38 -5.45 -41.33
CA HIS A 205 16.67 -5.44 -42.76
C HIS A 205 15.79 -6.38 -43.60
N GLU A 206 14.87 -7.13 -43.00
CA GLU A 206 13.84 -7.81 -43.80
C GLU A 206 12.72 -6.81 -44.16
N PRO A 207 12.47 -6.54 -45.45
CA PRO A 207 11.35 -5.69 -45.84
C PRO A 207 10.06 -6.36 -45.43
N LEU A 208 9.36 -5.76 -44.47
CA LEU A 208 7.96 -6.05 -44.18
C LEU A 208 7.17 -5.79 -45.46
N LYS A 209 6.81 -6.87 -46.18
CA LYS A 209 5.91 -6.80 -47.34
C LYS A 209 4.64 -6.06 -46.93
N SER A 210 4.51 -4.82 -47.39
CA SER A 210 3.26 -4.08 -47.35
C SER A 210 2.34 -4.73 -48.38
N GLU A 211 1.12 -5.09 -47.98
CA GLU A 211 0.05 -5.35 -48.95
C GLU A 211 -0.38 -3.99 -49.54
N GLN A 212 0.44 -3.39 -50.41
CA GLN A 212 -0.10 -2.48 -51.40
C GLN A 212 -0.92 -3.32 -52.36
N LYS A 213 -2.25 -3.15 -52.31
CA LYS A 213 -3.16 -3.95 -53.12
C LYS A 213 -2.99 -3.69 -54.63
N TYR A 214 -2.33 -2.60 -55.04
CA TYR A 214 -2.09 -2.24 -56.45
C TYR A 214 -0.78 -1.46 -56.65
N VAL A 215 -0.08 -1.74 -57.77
CA VAL A 215 1.19 -1.11 -58.20
C VAL A 215 0.89 0.17 -59.00
N SER A 216 1.52 1.30 -58.67
CA SER A 216 1.38 2.57 -59.42
C SER A 216 1.97 2.49 -60.84
N SER A 217 1.31 3.09 -61.83
CA SER A 217 1.75 3.13 -63.23
C SER A 217 2.99 4.00 -63.42
N SER A 218 3.93 3.53 -64.25
CA SER A 218 5.14 4.24 -64.66
C SER A 218 4.94 5.34 -65.71
N LEU A 219 3.70 5.61 -66.13
CA LEU A 219 3.35 6.62 -67.14
C LEU A 219 3.28 8.03 -66.55
N ASP A 220 3.55 9.05 -67.38
CA ASP A 220 3.39 10.45 -67.00
C ASP A 220 1.90 10.88 -66.97
N GLN A 221 1.60 12.04 -66.36
CA GLN A 221 0.21 12.51 -66.20
C GLN A 221 -0.51 12.77 -67.54
N PRO A 222 0.13 13.39 -68.57
CA PRO A 222 -0.49 13.56 -69.89
C PRO A 222 -0.88 12.24 -70.58
N GLU A 223 -0.01 11.22 -70.55
CA GLU A 223 -0.32 9.91 -71.14
C GLU A 223 -1.42 9.19 -70.38
N LYS A 224 -1.43 9.28 -69.04
CA LYS A 224 -2.52 8.76 -68.20
C LYS A 224 -3.86 9.38 -68.59
N TYR A 225 -3.90 10.70 -68.79
CA TYR A 225 -5.11 11.41 -69.19
C TYR A 225 -5.58 11.01 -70.59
N ARG A 226 -4.65 10.87 -71.56
CA ARG A 226 -4.96 10.37 -72.92
C ARG A 226 -5.58 8.98 -72.88
N ILE A 227 -4.98 8.05 -72.13
CA ILE A 227 -5.47 6.68 -71.98
C ILE A 227 -6.83 6.68 -71.28
N MET A 228 -7.04 7.54 -70.28
CA MET A 228 -8.31 7.65 -69.56
C MET A 228 -9.46 8.12 -70.46
N ASN A 229 -9.23 9.16 -71.26
CA ASN A 229 -10.26 9.67 -72.18
C ASN A 229 -10.58 8.66 -73.30
N ALA A 230 -9.56 7.99 -73.84
CA ALA A 230 -9.77 6.93 -74.83
C ALA A 230 -10.50 5.72 -74.23
N LEU A 231 -10.18 5.35 -72.98
CA LEU A 231 -10.84 4.30 -72.23
C LEU A 231 -12.32 4.63 -71.99
N ASP A 232 -12.61 5.86 -71.56
CA ASP A 232 -13.98 6.30 -71.29
C ASP A 232 -14.83 6.24 -72.56
N HIS A 233 -14.33 6.80 -73.68
CA HIS A 233 -15.00 6.72 -74.99
C HIS A 233 -15.25 5.27 -75.45
N GLN A 234 -14.33 4.33 -75.21
CA GLN A 234 -14.56 2.91 -75.54
C GLN A 234 -15.63 2.25 -74.66
N LEU A 235 -15.73 2.63 -73.39
CA LEU A 235 -16.67 2.03 -72.44
C LEU A 235 -18.07 2.65 -72.51
N THR A 236 -18.17 3.95 -72.76
CA THR A 236 -19.45 4.70 -72.77
C THR A 236 -20.08 4.75 -74.16
N GLU A 237 -19.34 5.15 -75.19
CA GLU A 237 -19.88 5.34 -76.54
C GLU A 237 -19.85 4.06 -77.37
N LYS A 238 -18.71 3.36 -77.40
CA LYS A 238 -18.55 2.11 -78.15
C LYS A 238 -19.09 0.88 -77.41
N LYS A 239 -19.54 1.04 -76.16
CA LYS A 239 -20.08 -0.01 -75.27
C LYS A 239 -19.23 -1.28 -75.24
N TYR A 240 -17.90 -1.14 -75.26
CA TYR A 240 -16.96 -2.27 -75.27
C TYR A 240 -17.19 -3.25 -74.12
N ALA A 241 -17.72 -2.76 -72.99
CA ALA A 241 -18.11 -3.56 -71.83
C ALA A 241 -19.04 -4.74 -72.17
N LEU A 242 -19.87 -4.60 -73.19
CA LEU A 242 -20.92 -5.55 -73.57
C LEU A 242 -20.46 -6.55 -74.66
N GLU A 243 -19.28 -6.36 -75.25
CA GLU A 243 -18.78 -7.29 -76.27
C GLU A 243 -18.52 -8.69 -75.67
N PRO A 244 -18.91 -9.80 -76.32
CA PRO A 244 -18.69 -11.16 -75.81
C PRO A 244 -17.21 -11.49 -75.58
N ASN A 245 -16.32 -10.90 -76.38
CA ASN A 245 -14.88 -11.15 -76.36
C ASN A 245 -14.07 -10.03 -75.68
N ALA A 246 -14.73 -9.23 -74.84
CA ALA A 246 -14.08 -8.08 -74.22
C ALA A 246 -12.95 -8.53 -73.29
N SER A 247 -11.72 -8.13 -73.61
CA SER A 247 -10.51 -8.53 -72.89
C SER A 247 -9.61 -7.33 -72.66
N LEU A 248 -8.79 -7.39 -71.60
CA LEU A 248 -7.83 -6.35 -71.28
C LEU A 248 -6.87 -6.08 -72.45
N ALA A 249 -6.43 -7.15 -73.15
CA ALA A 249 -5.56 -7.02 -74.31
C ALA A 249 -6.25 -6.37 -75.52
N GLY A 250 -7.52 -6.72 -75.77
CA GLY A 250 -8.33 -6.10 -76.81
C GLY A 250 -8.59 -4.62 -76.55
N LEU A 251 -8.92 -4.27 -75.30
CA LEU A 251 -9.14 -2.87 -74.89
C LEU A 251 -7.85 -2.05 -74.96
N ALA A 252 -6.73 -2.61 -74.49
CA ALA A 252 -5.42 -1.98 -74.54
C ALA A 252 -5.01 -1.61 -75.97
N LYS A 253 -5.28 -2.50 -76.95
CA LYS A 253 -5.04 -2.21 -78.37
C LYS A 253 -5.91 -1.04 -78.89
N LYS A 254 -7.17 -0.95 -78.45
CA LYS A 254 -8.11 0.13 -78.85
C LYS A 254 -7.76 1.49 -78.25
N VAL A 255 -7.07 1.53 -77.10
CA VAL A 255 -6.62 2.78 -76.45
C VAL A 255 -5.13 3.07 -76.66
N PHE A 256 -4.46 2.31 -77.52
CA PHE A 256 -3.03 2.44 -77.82
C PHE A 256 -2.15 2.43 -76.56
N ALA A 257 -2.35 1.41 -75.71
CA ALA A 257 -1.55 1.14 -74.51
C ALA A 257 -1.20 -0.36 -74.41
N SER A 258 -0.19 -0.74 -73.62
CA SER A 258 0.01 -2.16 -73.31
C SER A 258 -1.03 -2.67 -72.28
N PRO A 259 -1.36 -3.97 -72.25
CA PRO A 259 -2.30 -4.53 -71.27
C PRO A 259 -1.87 -4.25 -69.83
N HIS A 260 -0.56 -4.28 -69.57
CA HIS A 260 0.01 -3.99 -68.26
C HIS A 260 -0.18 -2.52 -67.87
N GLN A 261 0.13 -1.59 -68.77
CA GLN A 261 -0.05 -0.16 -68.56
C GLN A 261 -1.52 0.19 -68.35
N LEU A 262 -2.43 -0.33 -69.18
CA LEU A 262 -3.86 -0.08 -69.05
C LEU A 262 -4.39 -0.60 -67.70
N SER A 263 -3.97 -1.79 -67.27
CA SER A 263 -4.34 -2.35 -65.96
C SER A 263 -3.85 -1.47 -64.81
N GLN A 264 -2.59 -1.00 -64.84
CA GLN A 264 -2.07 -0.08 -63.83
C GLN A 264 -2.82 1.25 -63.82
N VAL A 265 -3.10 1.81 -65.00
CA VAL A 265 -3.85 3.06 -65.11
C VAL A 265 -5.27 2.90 -64.56
N ILE A 266 -6.00 1.83 -64.91
CA ILE A 266 -7.34 1.55 -64.37
C ILE A 266 -7.28 1.38 -62.84
N ASN A 267 -6.34 0.60 -62.33
CA ASN A 267 -6.20 0.36 -60.89
C ASN A 267 -5.85 1.64 -60.12
N GLU A 268 -4.95 2.46 -60.65
CA GLU A 268 -4.47 3.69 -60.01
C GLU A 268 -5.52 4.80 -60.03
N THR A 269 -6.24 4.96 -61.14
CA THR A 269 -7.16 6.10 -61.34
C THR A 269 -8.61 5.81 -60.94
N LYS A 270 -9.10 4.58 -61.17
CA LYS A 270 -10.49 4.18 -60.85
C LYS A 270 -10.58 3.30 -59.60
N GLY A 271 -9.44 2.89 -59.02
CA GLY A 271 -9.40 2.11 -57.77
C GLY A 271 -10.03 0.71 -57.87
N MET A 272 -10.18 0.17 -59.08
CA MET A 272 -10.86 -1.10 -59.37
C MET A 272 -10.09 -1.93 -60.39
N SER A 273 -10.29 -3.25 -60.40
CA SER A 273 -9.69 -4.13 -61.42
C SER A 273 -10.38 -3.97 -62.79
N PHE A 274 -9.71 -4.39 -63.88
CA PHE A 274 -10.33 -4.44 -65.22
C PHE A 274 -11.67 -5.19 -65.19
N PHE A 275 -11.76 -6.34 -64.53
CA PHE A 275 -13.00 -7.11 -64.45
C PHE A 275 -14.10 -6.39 -63.67
N ASP A 276 -13.74 -5.68 -62.61
CA ASP A 276 -14.69 -4.85 -61.84
C ASP A 276 -15.19 -3.66 -62.66
N LEU A 277 -14.33 -3.03 -63.47
CA LEU A 277 -14.70 -1.95 -64.39
C LEU A 277 -15.70 -2.43 -65.45
N MET A 278 -15.44 -3.58 -66.07
CA MET A 278 -16.33 -4.18 -67.06
C MET A 278 -17.68 -4.57 -66.44
N ALA A 279 -17.63 -5.19 -65.26
CA ALA A 279 -18.82 -5.53 -64.48
C ALA A 279 -19.66 -4.29 -64.13
N TYR A 280 -19.01 -3.20 -63.72
CA TYR A 280 -19.68 -1.93 -63.40
C TYR A 280 -20.46 -1.38 -64.60
N HIS A 281 -19.84 -1.31 -65.79
CA HIS A 281 -20.53 -0.85 -67.00
C HIS A 281 -21.65 -1.79 -67.47
N ARG A 282 -21.48 -3.12 -67.33
CA ARG A 282 -22.56 -4.09 -67.61
C ARG A 282 -23.75 -3.91 -66.66
N VAL A 283 -23.50 -3.63 -65.37
CA VAL A 283 -24.55 -3.34 -64.39
C VAL A 283 -25.26 -2.02 -64.71
N LEU A 284 -24.53 -0.98 -65.11
CA LEU A 284 -25.14 0.28 -65.55
C LEU A 284 -26.07 0.09 -66.75
N GLU A 285 -25.67 -0.72 -67.74
CA GLU A 285 -26.54 -1.00 -68.88
C GLU A 285 -27.73 -1.88 -68.49
N ALA A 286 -27.53 -2.86 -67.61
CA ALA A 286 -28.63 -3.67 -67.08
C ALA A 286 -29.66 -2.80 -66.33
N LYS A 287 -29.22 -1.81 -65.55
CA LYS A 287 -30.12 -0.83 -64.90
C LYS A 287 -30.98 -0.07 -65.91
N LYS A 288 -30.44 0.27 -67.09
CA LYS A 288 -31.21 0.92 -68.16
C LYS A 288 -32.20 -0.05 -68.82
N LEU A 289 -31.79 -1.29 -69.06
CA LEU A 289 -32.67 -2.32 -69.63
C LEU A 289 -33.84 -2.64 -68.71
N PHE A 290 -33.63 -2.67 -67.38
CA PHE A 290 -34.71 -2.83 -66.40
C PHE A 290 -35.69 -1.65 -66.36
N ARG A 291 -35.29 -0.45 -66.82
CA ARG A 291 -36.13 0.76 -66.83
C ARG A 291 -36.96 0.92 -68.11
N LYS A 292 -36.63 0.21 -69.20
CA LYS A 292 -37.42 0.29 -70.46
C LYS A 292 -38.74 -0.47 -70.31
N GLU A 293 -39.85 0.17 -70.68
CA GLU A 293 -41.19 -0.43 -70.57
C GLU A 293 -41.34 -1.71 -71.41
N ASP A 294 -40.78 -1.72 -72.62
CA ASP A 294 -40.80 -2.89 -73.53
C ASP A 294 -40.09 -4.13 -72.95
N ASN A 295 -39.21 -3.94 -71.95
CA ASN A 295 -38.41 -5.00 -71.36
C ASN A 295 -39.00 -5.57 -70.06
N LYS A 296 -40.16 -5.09 -69.59
CA LYS A 296 -40.82 -5.61 -68.36
C LYS A 296 -41.17 -7.10 -68.46
N ALA A 297 -41.41 -7.60 -69.68
CA ALA A 297 -41.73 -9.00 -69.95
C ALA A 297 -40.50 -9.94 -70.02
N LEU A 298 -39.28 -9.39 -70.14
CA LEU A 298 -38.06 -10.20 -70.22
C LEU A 298 -37.72 -10.85 -68.87
N LYS A 299 -37.23 -12.08 -68.92
CA LYS A 299 -36.68 -12.77 -67.77
C LYS A 299 -35.37 -12.11 -67.33
N ILE A 300 -35.04 -12.19 -66.03
CA ILE A 300 -33.82 -11.59 -65.47
C ILE A 300 -32.57 -12.19 -66.12
N GLU A 301 -32.66 -13.47 -66.48
CA GLU A 301 -31.64 -14.22 -67.20
C GLU A 301 -31.40 -13.64 -68.60
N GLU A 302 -32.46 -13.30 -69.34
CA GLU A 302 -32.37 -12.71 -70.68
C GLU A 302 -31.71 -11.32 -70.63
N ILE A 303 -32.05 -10.51 -69.62
CA ILE A 303 -31.38 -9.22 -69.39
C ILE A 303 -29.91 -9.42 -69.01
N GLY A 304 -29.61 -10.45 -68.21
CA GLY A 304 -28.24 -10.84 -67.87
C GLY A 304 -27.42 -11.25 -69.10
N GLU A 305 -28.01 -12.01 -70.02
CA GLU A 305 -27.40 -12.41 -71.29
C GLU A 305 -27.15 -11.19 -72.19
N MET A 306 -28.11 -10.27 -72.30
CA MET A 306 -27.98 -9.03 -73.07
C MET A 306 -26.84 -8.12 -72.60
N VAL A 307 -26.44 -8.22 -71.32
CA VAL A 307 -25.28 -7.48 -70.78
C VAL A 307 -24.04 -8.35 -70.57
N GLY A 308 -24.01 -9.54 -71.18
CA GLY A 308 -22.81 -10.38 -71.30
C GLY A 308 -22.54 -11.32 -70.12
N TYR A 309 -23.56 -11.73 -69.36
CA TYR A 309 -23.46 -12.78 -68.34
C TYR A 309 -24.12 -14.08 -68.81
N MET A 310 -23.34 -15.17 -68.83
CA MET A 310 -23.81 -16.51 -69.21
C MET A 310 -24.45 -17.29 -68.05
N SER A 311 -24.52 -16.71 -66.84
CA SER A 311 -25.06 -17.37 -65.64
C SER A 311 -25.80 -16.39 -64.74
N LYS A 312 -27.02 -16.78 -64.36
CA LYS A 312 -27.88 -16.06 -63.40
C LYS A 312 -27.18 -15.80 -62.06
N SER A 313 -26.41 -16.77 -61.56
CA SER A 313 -25.69 -16.66 -60.28
C SER A 313 -24.61 -15.56 -60.32
N SER A 314 -23.84 -15.54 -61.41
CA SER A 314 -22.79 -14.54 -61.63
C SER A 314 -23.39 -13.14 -61.80
N PHE A 315 -24.45 -13.01 -62.58
CA PHE A 315 -25.16 -11.75 -62.76
C PHE A 315 -25.75 -11.24 -61.44
N ASN A 316 -26.45 -12.08 -60.67
CA ASN A 316 -27.02 -11.71 -59.37
C ASN A 316 -25.94 -11.25 -58.37
N THR A 317 -24.82 -11.98 -58.29
CA THR A 317 -23.72 -11.66 -57.37
C THR A 317 -23.09 -10.32 -57.71
N VAL A 318 -22.82 -10.08 -58.99
CA VAL A 318 -22.18 -8.84 -59.45
C VAL A 318 -23.13 -7.65 -59.39
N PHE A 319 -24.39 -7.82 -59.80
CA PHE A 319 -25.40 -6.78 -59.72
C PHE A 319 -25.64 -6.35 -58.27
N LYS A 320 -25.71 -7.31 -57.32
CA LYS A 320 -25.80 -7.02 -55.88
C LYS A 320 -24.55 -6.34 -55.33
N LYS A 321 -23.36 -6.73 -55.78
CA LYS A 321 -22.10 -6.08 -55.39
C LYS A 321 -22.11 -4.59 -55.71
N PHE A 322 -22.64 -4.18 -56.87
CA PHE A 322 -22.61 -2.78 -57.32
C PHE A 322 -23.86 -1.96 -56.99
N THR A 323 -25.01 -2.59 -56.78
CA THR A 323 -26.28 -1.87 -56.50
C THR A 323 -26.78 -2.05 -55.07
N GLY A 324 -26.23 -3.01 -54.31
CA GLY A 324 -26.73 -3.42 -52.99
C GLY A 324 -27.99 -4.30 -53.04
N LEU A 325 -28.64 -4.46 -54.20
CA LEU A 325 -29.90 -5.18 -54.40
C LEU A 325 -29.72 -6.34 -55.40
N THR A 326 -30.52 -7.39 -55.28
CA THR A 326 -30.59 -8.40 -56.36
C THR A 326 -31.34 -7.83 -57.58
N PRO A 327 -31.08 -8.31 -58.81
CA PRO A 327 -31.81 -7.86 -60.00
C PRO A 327 -33.35 -7.95 -59.87
N SER A 328 -33.87 -8.97 -59.17
CA SER A 328 -35.32 -9.08 -58.88
C SER A 328 -35.79 -7.95 -57.97
N GLN A 329 -35.09 -7.71 -56.86
CA GLN A 329 -35.41 -6.61 -55.94
C GLN A 329 -35.30 -5.23 -56.59
N TYR A 330 -34.39 -5.09 -57.55
CA TYR A 330 -34.24 -3.86 -58.33
C TYR A 330 -35.37 -3.67 -59.34
N ARG A 331 -35.86 -4.75 -59.97
CA ARG A 331 -36.98 -4.73 -60.92
C ARG A 331 -38.34 -4.51 -60.24
N ASP A 332 -38.55 -5.09 -59.07
CA ASP A 332 -39.81 -5.02 -58.31
C ASP A 332 -39.98 -3.67 -57.57
N ARG A 333 -38.97 -2.79 -57.64
CA ARG A 333 -39.06 -1.43 -57.10
C ARG A 333 -39.84 -0.55 -58.08
N ASP A 334 -41.05 -0.17 -57.66
CA ASP A 334 -41.96 0.66 -58.45
C ASP A 334 -41.31 2.00 -58.84
N VAL A 335 -41.48 2.38 -60.10
CA VAL A 335 -40.91 3.59 -60.71
C VAL A 335 -41.77 4.78 -60.30
N ARG A 336 -41.62 5.23 -59.05
CA ARG A 336 -42.18 6.50 -58.55
C ARG A 336 -41.49 6.89 -57.25
N HIS A 337 -40.29 7.46 -57.34
CA HIS A 337 -39.74 8.43 -56.39
C HIS A 337 -38.47 9.06 -56.99
N ASP A 338 -38.68 10.19 -57.67
CA ASP A 338 -37.67 10.97 -58.39
C ASP A 338 -36.83 11.91 -57.49
N ASP A 339 -36.91 11.79 -56.15
CA ASP A 339 -36.23 12.74 -55.25
C ASP A 339 -34.88 12.26 -54.68
N LEU A 340 -34.35 11.11 -55.13
CA LEU A 340 -33.04 10.62 -54.69
C LEU A 340 -31.95 10.54 -55.77
N GLU A 341 -32.26 10.80 -57.05
CA GLU A 341 -31.26 10.70 -58.13
C GLU A 341 -30.42 11.98 -58.36
N ARG A 342 -30.64 13.07 -57.62
CA ARG A 342 -29.68 14.20 -57.57
C ARG A 342 -28.52 14.01 -56.57
N ARG A 343 -28.52 12.95 -55.76
CA ARG A 343 -27.45 12.73 -54.74
C ARG A 343 -26.49 11.58 -55.02
N HIS A 344 -26.64 10.86 -56.12
CA HIS A 344 -25.73 9.76 -56.50
C HIS A 344 -25.35 9.82 -57.98
N GLU A 345 -24.87 10.97 -58.45
CA GLU A 345 -23.71 10.92 -59.34
C GLU A 345 -22.58 10.29 -58.54
N VAL A 346 -22.06 9.19 -59.06
CA VAL A 346 -21.00 8.41 -58.43
C VAL A 346 -19.73 9.26 -58.47
N ASP A 347 -19.50 10.01 -57.39
CA ASP A 347 -18.15 10.37 -57.00
C ASP A 347 -17.43 9.04 -56.71
N ILE A 348 -16.49 8.72 -57.58
CA ILE A 348 -15.47 7.69 -57.36
C ILE A 348 -14.92 7.94 -55.95
N PRO A 349 -14.83 6.96 -55.05
CA PRO A 349 -14.45 7.21 -53.67
C PRO A 349 -13.01 7.73 -53.62
N GLN A 350 -12.85 9.05 -53.64
CA GLN A 350 -11.69 9.70 -53.09
C GLN A 350 -11.77 9.52 -51.57
N ASN A 351 -10.71 8.96 -51.01
CA ASN A 351 -10.55 8.80 -49.57
C ASN A 351 -10.59 10.16 -48.86
N HIS A 352 -11.78 10.65 -48.53
CA HIS A 352 -11.99 11.62 -47.49
C HIS A 352 -12.52 10.91 -46.26
N VAL A 353 -11.60 10.71 -45.31
CA VAL A 353 -11.87 10.27 -43.95
C VAL A 353 -12.63 11.39 -43.24
N THR A 354 -13.95 11.39 -43.33
CA THR A 354 -14.82 11.98 -42.32
C THR A 354 -15.43 10.84 -41.51
N GLN A 355 -14.76 10.47 -40.42
CA GLN A 355 -15.34 9.60 -39.40
C GLN A 355 -16.40 10.40 -38.64
N GLY A 356 -17.67 10.21 -39.00
CA GLY A 356 -18.80 10.62 -38.20
C GLY A 356 -18.88 9.78 -36.92
N THR A 357 -18.80 10.46 -35.77
CA THR A 357 -18.71 9.94 -34.41
C THR A 357 -19.95 9.14 -33.93
N PHE A 358 -21.04 9.14 -34.70
CA PHE A 358 -22.30 8.47 -34.32
C PHE A 358 -22.39 6.99 -34.74
N GLY A 359 -21.73 6.57 -35.82
CA GLY A 359 -21.71 5.16 -36.25
C GLY A 359 -20.77 4.27 -35.43
N SER A 360 -19.71 4.86 -34.85
CA SER A 360 -18.73 4.13 -34.04
C SER A 360 -19.29 3.65 -32.70
N LEU A 361 -20.21 4.37 -32.08
CA LEU A 361 -20.78 4.00 -30.77
C LEU A 361 -21.67 2.75 -30.86
N GLN A 362 -22.52 2.63 -31.89
CA GLN A 362 -23.36 1.43 -32.10
C GLN A 362 -22.52 0.18 -32.40
N ILE A 363 -21.47 0.30 -33.22
CA ILE A 363 -20.58 -0.83 -33.54
C ILE A 363 -19.78 -1.26 -32.29
N THR A 364 -19.38 -0.32 -31.43
CA THR A 364 -18.64 -0.61 -30.19
C THR A 364 -19.52 -1.36 -29.19
N GLY A 365 -20.80 -1.00 -29.06
CA GLY A 365 -21.77 -1.71 -28.22
C GLY A 365 -22.04 -3.14 -28.68
N ILE A 366 -22.19 -3.37 -29.99
CA ILE A 366 -22.39 -4.71 -30.58
C ILE A 366 -21.16 -5.60 -30.34
N MET A 367 -19.95 -5.03 -30.47
CA MET A 367 -18.69 -5.74 -30.22
C MET A 367 -18.52 -6.12 -28.73
N LEU A 368 -18.84 -5.20 -27.81
CA LEU A 368 -18.78 -5.44 -26.36
C LEU A 368 -19.75 -6.56 -25.93
N ASN A 369 -21.00 -6.51 -26.41
CA ASN A 369 -22.00 -7.55 -26.12
C ASN A 369 -21.56 -8.93 -26.63
N ASN A 370 -20.92 -8.98 -27.79
CA ASN A 370 -20.36 -10.23 -28.32
C ASN A 370 -19.18 -10.74 -27.48
N PHE A 371 -18.27 -9.86 -27.03
CA PHE A 371 -17.18 -10.27 -26.14
C PHE A 371 -17.70 -10.81 -24.81
N ILE A 372 -18.70 -10.15 -24.20
CA ILE A 372 -19.33 -10.58 -22.95
C ILE A 372 -20.04 -11.94 -23.13
N LYS A 373 -20.84 -12.12 -24.19
CA LYS A 373 -21.51 -13.41 -24.48
C LYS A 373 -20.50 -14.54 -24.69
N VAL A 374 -19.42 -14.28 -25.43
CA VAL A 374 -18.36 -15.28 -25.67
C VAL A 374 -17.64 -15.62 -24.37
N TYR A 375 -17.38 -14.63 -23.52
CA TYR A 375 -16.74 -14.79 -22.22
C TYR A 375 -17.57 -15.70 -21.29
N PHE A 376 -18.85 -15.40 -21.05
CA PHE A 376 -19.70 -16.22 -20.18
C PHE A 376 -19.88 -17.65 -20.69
N ARG A 377 -20.04 -17.83 -22.01
CA ARG A 377 -20.11 -19.18 -22.62
C ARG A 377 -18.81 -19.97 -22.39
N ASN A 378 -17.66 -19.28 -22.42
CA ASN A 378 -16.36 -19.88 -22.17
C ASN A 378 -16.12 -20.21 -20.69
N LEU A 379 -16.66 -19.42 -19.75
CA LEU A 379 -16.63 -19.73 -18.32
C LEU A 379 -17.38 -21.03 -18.02
N ALA A 380 -18.61 -21.16 -18.55
CA ALA A 380 -19.49 -22.30 -18.31
C ALA A 380 -18.94 -23.64 -18.85
N ARG A 381 -18.21 -23.61 -19.97
CA ARG A 381 -17.63 -24.81 -20.60
C ARG A 381 -16.38 -25.34 -19.89
N LYS A 382 -15.64 -24.49 -19.16
CA LYS A 382 -14.34 -24.84 -18.55
C LYS A 382 -14.37 -24.64 -17.02
N LYS A 383 -15.33 -25.32 -16.37
CA LYS A 383 -15.69 -25.11 -14.96
C LYS A 383 -14.53 -25.20 -13.98
N VAL A 384 -13.69 -26.24 -14.06
CA VAL A 384 -12.57 -26.45 -13.12
C VAL A 384 -11.54 -25.33 -13.22
N PHE A 385 -11.15 -24.96 -14.44
CA PHE A 385 -10.19 -23.88 -14.67
C PHE A 385 -10.73 -22.53 -14.20
N THR A 386 -11.97 -22.21 -14.57
CA THR A 386 -12.65 -21.00 -14.13
C THR A 386 -12.72 -20.94 -12.60
N PHE A 387 -13.08 -22.06 -11.96
CA PHE A 387 -13.16 -22.15 -10.51
C PHE A 387 -11.82 -21.85 -9.85
N ILE A 388 -10.72 -22.53 -10.24
CA ILE A 388 -9.39 -22.34 -9.63
C ILE A 388 -8.91 -20.89 -9.82
N ASN A 389 -9.06 -20.33 -11.03
CA ASN A 389 -8.61 -18.96 -11.31
C ASN A 389 -9.43 -17.91 -10.56
N MET A 390 -10.75 -18.05 -10.59
CA MET A 390 -11.65 -17.06 -10.00
C MET A 390 -11.61 -17.12 -8.47
N SER A 391 -11.59 -18.31 -7.87
CA SER A 391 -11.48 -18.47 -6.41
C SER A 391 -10.15 -17.91 -5.87
N GLY A 392 -9.02 -18.14 -6.55
CA GLY A 392 -7.74 -17.56 -6.15
C GLY A 392 -7.74 -16.03 -6.13
N LEU A 393 -8.30 -15.40 -7.18
CA LEU A 393 -8.46 -13.94 -7.22
C LEU A 393 -9.47 -13.44 -6.16
N VAL A 394 -10.61 -14.13 -5.99
CA VAL A 394 -11.65 -13.76 -5.01
C VAL A 394 -11.09 -13.81 -3.59
N ILE A 395 -10.45 -14.91 -3.21
CA ILE A 395 -9.85 -15.08 -1.88
C ILE A 395 -8.73 -14.06 -1.68
N GLY A 396 -7.86 -13.87 -2.67
CA GLY A 396 -6.74 -12.93 -2.58
C GLY A 396 -7.21 -11.47 -2.43
N MET A 397 -8.19 -11.04 -3.23
CA MET A 397 -8.76 -9.69 -3.15
C MET A 397 -9.55 -9.47 -1.86
N ALA A 398 -10.37 -10.44 -1.43
CA ALA A 398 -11.16 -10.33 -0.20
C ALA A 398 -10.24 -10.25 1.03
N SER A 399 -9.18 -11.08 1.07
CA SER A 399 -8.18 -11.04 2.14
C SER A 399 -7.47 -9.69 2.16
N ALA A 400 -7.02 -9.21 0.99
CA ALA A 400 -6.37 -7.91 0.89
C ALA A 400 -7.26 -6.75 1.36
N MET A 401 -8.57 -6.77 1.03
CA MET A 401 -9.53 -5.77 1.51
C MET A 401 -9.66 -5.75 3.03
N LEU A 402 -9.82 -6.93 3.65
CA LEU A 402 -9.98 -7.03 5.10
C LEU A 402 -8.71 -6.58 5.84
N ILE A 403 -7.53 -7.02 5.38
CA ILE A 403 -6.25 -6.53 5.94
C ILE A 403 -6.13 -5.02 5.79
N PHE A 404 -6.53 -4.49 4.63
CA PHE A 404 -6.38 -3.08 4.35
C PHE A 404 -7.26 -2.20 5.25
N ILE A 405 -8.47 -2.65 5.60
CA ILE A 405 -9.31 -1.95 6.60
C ILE A 405 -8.62 -1.90 7.97
N TYR A 406 -8.00 -3.00 8.38
CA TYR A 406 -7.22 -3.02 9.62
C TYR A 406 -6.06 -2.03 9.57
N ILE A 407 -5.29 -2.02 8.47
CA ILE A 407 -4.19 -1.05 8.27
C ILE A 407 -4.71 0.39 8.29
N GLN A 408 -5.85 0.67 7.63
CA GLN A 408 -6.45 1.99 7.64
C GLN A 408 -6.82 2.44 9.05
N HIS A 409 -7.42 1.54 9.84
CA HIS A 409 -7.77 1.82 11.23
C HIS A 409 -6.55 2.11 12.10
N GLU A 410 -5.48 1.31 11.98
CA GLU A 410 -4.24 1.54 12.73
C GLU A 410 -3.54 2.84 12.30
N LEU A 411 -3.60 3.22 11.02
CA LEU A 411 -3.01 4.46 10.50
C LEU A 411 -3.89 5.71 10.67
N SER A 412 -5.17 5.55 11.04
CA SER A 412 -6.10 6.66 11.24
C SER A 412 -6.05 7.28 12.62
N TYR A 413 -5.24 6.73 13.54
CA TYR A 413 -5.13 7.24 14.91
C TYR A 413 -4.76 8.74 14.93
N ASP A 414 -5.51 9.50 15.74
CA ASP A 414 -5.39 10.95 15.99
C ASP A 414 -5.52 11.86 14.74
N ARG A 415 -5.87 11.29 13.57
CA ARG A 415 -6.05 12.07 12.33
C ARG A 415 -7.37 12.83 12.25
N PHE A 416 -8.24 12.70 13.26
CA PHE A 416 -9.48 13.48 13.33
C PHE A 416 -9.25 14.92 13.78
N HIS A 417 -8.09 15.24 14.36
CA HIS A 417 -7.72 16.60 14.69
C HIS A 417 -7.41 17.44 13.44
N GLN A 418 -7.84 18.71 13.46
CA GLN A 418 -7.47 19.69 12.45
C GLN A 418 -6.01 20.07 12.63
N ARG A 419 -5.22 19.93 11.56
CA ARG A 419 -3.76 20.13 11.59
C ARG A 419 -3.09 19.20 12.62
N ALA A 420 -3.46 17.92 12.62
CA ALA A 420 -2.86 16.91 13.48
C ALA A 420 -1.32 16.85 13.33
N GLU A 421 -0.81 17.15 12.14
CA GLU A 421 0.62 17.26 11.85
C GLU A 421 1.35 18.37 12.64
N ASP A 422 0.62 19.37 13.14
CA ASP A 422 1.16 20.47 13.93
C ASP A 422 1.04 20.22 15.45
N ILE A 423 0.45 19.08 15.88
CA ILE A 423 0.27 18.74 17.29
C ILE A 423 1.32 17.74 17.73
N TYR A 424 2.02 18.06 18.82
CA TYR A 424 3.13 17.29 19.36
C TYR A 424 2.94 17.06 20.86
N ARG A 425 3.29 15.87 21.34
CA ARG A 425 3.52 15.59 22.76
C ARG A 425 4.99 15.83 23.09
N ILE A 426 5.26 16.43 24.24
CA ILE A 426 6.61 16.51 24.79
C ILE A 426 6.89 15.20 25.53
N ALA A 427 7.95 14.49 25.14
CA ALA A 427 8.37 13.26 25.83
C ALA A 427 9.82 13.40 26.32
N PHE A 428 10.10 12.94 27.54
CA PHE A 428 11.43 12.94 28.13
C PHE A 428 12.14 11.61 27.82
N MET A 429 13.18 11.69 27.01
CA MET A 429 14.02 10.55 26.64
C MET A 429 15.22 10.46 27.57
N SER A 430 15.44 9.28 28.15
CA SER A 430 16.59 8.92 28.97
C SER A 430 16.93 7.43 28.76
N SER A 431 17.72 6.84 29.65
CA SER A 431 17.88 5.38 29.72
C SER A 431 16.56 4.63 29.97
N ASN A 432 15.56 5.30 30.58
CA ASN A 432 14.21 4.80 30.76
C ASN A 432 13.19 5.90 30.37
N PRO A 433 12.85 6.03 29.07
CA PRO A 433 12.11 7.17 28.55
C PRO A 433 10.68 7.23 29.10
N GLN A 434 10.14 8.45 29.22
CA GLN A 434 8.79 8.72 29.72
C GLN A 434 8.03 9.80 28.95
N THR A 435 6.71 9.64 28.92
CA THR A 435 5.79 10.57 28.27
C THR A 435 5.44 11.77 29.15
N ARG A 436 5.67 11.66 30.46
CA ARG A 436 5.35 12.69 31.43
C ARG A 436 6.50 13.69 31.60
N THR A 437 6.12 14.93 31.89
CA THR A 437 6.99 16.12 31.95
C THR A 437 6.36 17.15 32.91
N PRO A 438 7.11 18.16 33.37
CA PRO A 438 6.60 19.13 34.34
C PRO A 438 5.40 19.95 33.88
N HIS A 439 4.41 20.19 34.77
CA HIS A 439 3.21 20.98 34.48
C HIS A 439 3.52 22.32 33.81
N PRO A 440 4.47 23.15 34.31
CA PRO A 440 4.70 24.49 33.78
C PRO A 440 5.17 24.52 32.32
N MET A 441 5.67 23.40 31.78
CA MET A 441 6.23 23.37 30.42
C MET A 441 5.23 23.85 29.37
N ALA A 442 3.97 23.39 29.42
CA ALA A 442 2.98 23.77 28.42
C ALA A 442 2.76 25.30 28.42
N GLN A 443 2.52 25.90 29.58
CA GLN A 443 2.14 27.31 29.66
C GLN A 443 3.33 28.24 29.42
N GLU A 444 4.54 27.87 29.87
CA GLU A 444 5.74 28.68 29.66
C GLU A 444 6.26 28.59 28.21
N MET A 445 6.13 27.44 27.55
CA MET A 445 6.53 27.33 26.14
C MET A 445 5.70 28.22 25.22
N VAL A 446 4.40 28.41 25.51
CA VAL A 446 3.54 29.34 24.75
C VAL A 446 3.99 30.79 24.91
N LYS A 447 4.57 31.17 26.05
CA LYS A 447 5.03 32.54 26.32
C LYS A 447 6.36 32.84 25.64
N GLU A 448 7.29 31.88 25.67
CA GLU A 448 8.69 32.07 25.26
C GLU A 448 8.94 31.72 23.78
N PHE A 449 8.19 30.77 23.22
CA PHE A 449 8.41 30.30 21.85
C PHE A 449 7.30 30.77 20.90
N PRO A 450 7.58 31.71 19.97
CA PRO A 450 6.59 32.15 18.98
C PRO A 450 6.15 31.03 18.01
N GLU A 451 6.93 29.95 17.92
CA GLU A 451 6.58 28.75 17.16
C GLU A 451 5.41 27.97 17.76
N VAL A 452 5.09 28.17 19.05
CA VAL A 452 4.00 27.48 19.76
C VAL A 452 2.73 28.34 19.70
N GLU A 453 1.69 27.83 19.04
CA GLU A 453 0.38 28.50 18.90
C GLU A 453 -0.47 28.33 20.17
N ALA A 454 -0.51 27.11 20.70
CA ALA A 454 -1.23 26.75 21.92
C ALA A 454 -0.57 25.55 22.59
N ALA A 455 -0.79 25.38 23.88
CA ALA A 455 -0.36 24.20 24.61
C ALA A 455 -1.38 23.83 25.69
N VAL A 456 -1.38 22.58 26.10
CA VAL A 456 -2.25 22.04 27.15
C VAL A 456 -1.47 21.03 27.98
N SER A 457 -1.55 21.13 29.30
CA SER A 457 -1.22 20.04 30.20
C SER A 457 -2.48 19.21 30.44
N LEU A 458 -2.32 17.89 30.50
CA LEU A 458 -3.35 16.96 30.94
C LEU A 458 -2.73 15.89 31.86
N THR A 459 -3.51 15.39 32.81
CA THR A 459 -3.12 14.23 33.62
C THR A 459 -4.33 13.34 33.83
N PRO A 460 -4.18 12.01 33.73
CA PRO A 460 -5.23 11.09 34.15
C PRO A 460 -5.44 11.20 35.66
N LEU A 461 -6.70 11.07 36.07
CA LEU A 461 -7.06 11.01 37.48
C LEU A 461 -6.77 9.60 37.97
N TYR A 462 -5.58 9.42 38.55
CA TYR A 462 -5.18 8.19 39.19
C TYR A 462 -5.48 8.22 40.69
N GLY A 463 -5.65 7.04 41.28
CA GLY A 463 -5.51 6.88 42.74
C GLY A 463 -4.03 6.74 43.15
N PRO A 464 -3.77 6.51 44.45
CA PRO A 464 -2.42 6.38 45.01
C PRO A 464 -1.51 5.44 44.22
N GLY A 465 -0.20 5.70 44.17
CA GLY A 465 0.78 4.92 43.41
C GLY A 465 0.52 4.88 41.89
N LEU A 466 -0.33 5.77 41.36
CA LEU A 466 -0.70 5.91 39.95
C LEU A 466 -1.38 4.67 39.33
N THR A 467 -2.00 3.83 40.16
CA THR A 467 -2.48 2.50 39.74
C THR A 467 -3.98 2.44 39.43
N LYS A 468 -4.79 3.31 40.06
CA LYS A 468 -6.25 3.27 39.95
C LYS A 468 -6.74 4.13 38.79
N GLN A 469 -7.08 3.52 37.66
CA GLN A 469 -7.45 4.21 36.40
C GLN A 469 -8.93 4.64 36.31
N SER A 470 -9.63 4.71 37.45
CA SER A 470 -11.08 4.91 37.45
C SER A 470 -11.57 5.49 38.77
N MET A 471 -12.55 6.38 38.65
CA MET A 471 -13.06 7.18 39.74
C MET A 471 -14.52 6.83 40.02
N TYR A 472 -14.92 6.91 41.28
CA TYR A 472 -16.34 6.85 41.61
C TYR A 472 -16.97 8.20 41.32
N ILE A 473 -18.05 8.19 40.55
CA ILE A 473 -18.85 9.36 40.26
C ILE A 473 -20.27 9.08 40.72
N ARG A 474 -20.81 9.96 41.56
CA ARG A 474 -22.17 9.86 42.09
C ARG A 474 -23.02 11.01 41.62
N ASN A 475 -24.26 10.71 41.25
CA ASN A 475 -25.31 11.69 41.10
C ASN A 475 -26.13 11.73 42.39
N PRO A 476 -25.97 12.76 43.24
CA PRO A 476 -26.67 12.84 44.52
C PRO A 476 -28.19 13.03 44.37
N GLU A 477 -28.69 13.59 43.26
CA GLU A 477 -30.13 13.77 43.03
C GLU A 477 -30.86 12.45 42.77
N LYS A 478 -30.20 11.52 42.07
CA LYS A 478 -30.78 10.22 41.66
C LYS A 478 -30.29 9.04 42.50
N ASP A 479 -29.35 9.30 43.41
CA ASP A 479 -28.66 8.30 44.23
C ASP A 479 -28.08 7.14 43.41
N VAL A 480 -27.52 7.46 42.24
CA VAL A 480 -26.81 6.51 41.37
C VAL A 480 -25.32 6.81 41.41
N MET A 481 -24.52 5.77 41.55
CA MET A 481 -23.07 5.86 41.57
C MET A 481 -22.49 4.80 40.65
N PHE A 482 -21.54 5.21 39.80
CA PHE A 482 -20.79 4.28 38.99
C PHE A 482 -19.30 4.57 39.08
N ARG A 483 -18.52 3.54 38.77
CA ARG A 483 -17.09 3.65 38.52
C ARG A 483 -16.91 4.09 37.06
N GLU A 484 -16.33 5.25 36.86
CA GLU A 484 -15.99 5.78 35.53
C GLU A 484 -14.48 5.67 35.30
N PRO A 485 -14.03 4.92 34.28
CA PRO A 485 -12.65 4.93 33.83
C PRO A 485 -12.33 6.20 33.04
N ASP A 486 -11.06 6.41 32.73
CA ASP A 486 -10.62 7.43 31.76
C ASP A 486 -11.07 8.84 32.14
N GLY A 487 -10.93 9.17 33.42
CA GLY A 487 -11.08 10.53 33.94
C GLY A 487 -9.77 11.31 33.83
N TYR A 488 -9.85 12.57 33.43
CA TYR A 488 -8.66 13.41 33.24
C TYR A 488 -8.85 14.76 33.93
N ALA A 489 -7.75 15.39 34.36
CA ALA A 489 -7.69 16.82 34.59
C ALA A 489 -6.93 17.49 33.45
N ALA A 490 -7.45 18.61 32.96
CA ALA A 490 -6.85 19.34 31.84
C ALA A 490 -6.97 20.85 31.99
N ASP A 491 -6.05 21.56 31.32
CA ASP A 491 -6.02 23.01 31.34
C ASP A 491 -7.18 23.60 30.52
N SER A 492 -7.49 24.87 30.78
CA SER A 492 -8.50 25.61 30.03
C SER A 492 -8.28 25.71 28.51
N THR A 493 -7.08 25.37 28.03
CA THR A 493 -6.67 25.38 26.62
C THR A 493 -6.91 24.07 25.89
N PHE A 494 -7.52 23.06 26.52
CA PHE A 494 -7.77 21.73 25.94
C PHE A 494 -8.33 21.76 24.51
N PHE A 495 -9.41 22.51 24.26
CA PHE A 495 -10.03 22.63 22.93
C PHE A 495 -9.27 23.52 21.94
N ARG A 496 -8.21 24.20 22.35
CA ARG A 496 -7.33 24.94 21.44
C ARG A 496 -6.29 24.02 20.80
N VAL A 497 -5.87 23.00 21.54
CA VAL A 497 -4.93 21.97 21.07
C VAL A 497 -5.69 20.85 20.37
N PHE A 498 -6.68 20.25 21.04
CA PHE A 498 -7.42 19.10 20.53
C PHE A 498 -8.80 19.48 19.97
N ASP A 499 -9.16 18.91 18.82
CA ASP A 499 -10.46 19.13 18.18
C ASP A 499 -11.56 18.15 18.62
N PHE A 500 -11.63 17.80 19.91
CA PHE A 500 -12.78 17.05 20.44
C PHE A 500 -14.05 17.91 20.32
N LYS A 501 -15.13 17.31 19.83
CA LYS A 501 -16.36 18.05 19.55
C LYS A 501 -17.18 18.25 20.81
N LEU A 502 -17.31 19.49 21.25
CA LEU A 502 -18.24 19.87 22.30
C LEU A 502 -19.67 19.98 21.73
N LEU A 503 -20.60 19.15 22.20
CA LEU A 503 -22.00 19.16 21.79
C LEU A 503 -22.80 20.28 22.47
N VAL A 504 -22.51 20.54 23.75
CA VAL A 504 -23.16 21.55 24.59
C VAL A 504 -22.14 22.19 25.50
N GLY A 505 -22.20 23.52 25.67
CA GLY A 505 -21.28 24.29 26.52
C GLY A 505 -20.42 25.27 25.72
N ASN A 506 -19.54 26.01 26.40
CA ASN A 506 -18.59 26.93 25.78
C ASN A 506 -17.16 26.39 25.93
N PRO A 507 -16.44 26.06 24.84
CA PRO A 507 -15.10 25.47 24.91
C PRO A 507 -14.06 26.38 25.60
N ASP A 508 -14.19 27.70 25.49
CA ASP A 508 -13.27 28.65 26.12
C ASP A 508 -13.54 28.86 27.63
N ALA A 509 -14.68 28.41 28.15
CA ALA A 509 -15.07 28.62 29.55
C ALA A 509 -15.19 27.32 30.35
N ALA A 510 -15.44 26.17 29.69
CA ALA A 510 -15.83 24.93 30.33
C ALA A 510 -14.83 24.41 31.39
N LEU A 511 -13.53 24.66 31.22
CA LEU A 511 -12.47 24.23 32.14
C LEU A 511 -11.76 25.40 32.86
N LYS A 512 -12.38 26.58 32.93
CA LYS A 512 -11.81 27.76 33.63
C LYS A 512 -12.29 27.92 35.07
N GLU A 513 -13.44 27.35 35.40
CA GLU A 513 -14.07 27.53 36.72
C GLU A 513 -13.69 26.40 37.67
N ILE A 514 -13.57 26.73 38.97
CA ILE A 514 -13.38 25.75 40.04
C ILE A 514 -14.60 24.83 40.09
N GLY A 515 -14.37 23.52 40.11
CA GLY A 515 -15.41 22.50 40.08
C GLY A 515 -16.00 22.27 38.70
N GLY A 516 -15.49 22.89 37.62
CA GLY A 516 -15.98 22.66 36.27
C GLY A 516 -15.60 21.29 35.72
N MET A 517 -16.57 20.59 35.14
CA MET A 517 -16.39 19.26 34.53
C MET A 517 -17.11 19.14 33.19
N ILE A 518 -16.42 18.52 32.24
CA ILE A 518 -16.98 18.10 30.95
C ILE A 518 -17.20 16.58 31.00
N ILE A 519 -18.34 16.11 30.52
CA ILE A 519 -18.64 14.68 30.43
C ILE A 519 -18.91 14.25 29.00
N SER A 520 -18.63 12.99 28.69
CA SER A 520 -18.95 12.38 27.39
C SER A 520 -20.46 12.22 27.20
N SER A 521 -20.89 12.08 25.95
CA SER A 521 -22.31 11.91 25.60
C SER A 521 -22.86 10.59 26.16
N SER A 522 -22.05 9.54 26.18
CA SER A 522 -22.38 8.26 26.82
C SER A 522 -22.54 8.41 28.33
N MET A 523 -21.64 9.16 29.00
CA MET A 523 -21.74 9.41 30.43
C MET A 523 -22.97 10.26 30.77
N ALA A 524 -23.24 11.33 30.02
CA ALA A 524 -24.45 12.13 30.17
C ALA A 524 -25.72 11.27 30.12
N LYS A 525 -25.82 10.37 29.14
CA LYS A 525 -26.96 9.45 29.01
C LYS A 525 -27.03 8.44 30.16
N LYS A 526 -25.89 7.95 30.65
CA LYS A 526 -25.81 6.99 31.76
C LYS A 526 -26.35 7.57 33.08
N TYR A 527 -26.00 8.81 33.43
CA TYR A 527 -26.42 9.44 34.69
C TYR A 527 -27.77 10.18 34.58
N PHE A 528 -28.10 10.73 33.41
CA PHE A 528 -29.24 11.64 33.26
C PHE A 528 -30.32 11.12 32.32
N GLY A 529 -30.06 10.09 31.50
CA GLY A 529 -31.01 9.61 30.49
C GLY A 529 -31.20 10.64 29.39
N ASP A 530 -32.45 11.07 29.18
CA ASP A 530 -32.81 12.13 28.22
C ASP A 530 -32.88 13.53 28.86
N GLU A 531 -32.57 13.65 30.15
CA GLU A 531 -32.55 14.92 30.88
C GLU A 531 -31.31 15.76 30.53
N ASN A 532 -31.44 17.09 30.51
CA ASN A 532 -30.31 17.98 30.27
C ASN A 532 -29.36 17.99 31.50
N PRO A 533 -28.11 17.54 31.35
CA PRO A 533 -27.16 17.46 32.47
C PRO A 533 -26.43 18.78 32.74
N LEU A 534 -26.51 19.78 31.85
CA LEU A 534 -25.75 21.02 31.97
C LEU A 534 -26.13 21.80 33.24
N GLY A 535 -25.11 22.24 33.99
CA GLY A 535 -25.27 22.99 35.26
C GLY A 535 -25.63 22.12 36.46
N LYS A 536 -25.81 20.81 36.29
CA LYS A 536 -26.02 19.88 37.40
C LYS A 536 -24.71 19.50 38.06
N VAL A 537 -24.79 19.03 39.29
CA VAL A 537 -23.64 18.62 40.10
C VAL A 537 -23.54 17.09 40.14
N LEU A 538 -22.33 16.58 39.95
CA LEU A 538 -21.95 15.22 40.34
C LEU A 538 -20.93 15.31 41.47
N GLU A 539 -20.82 14.26 42.25
CA GLU A 539 -19.77 14.08 43.25
C GLU A 539 -18.69 13.18 42.63
N VAL A 540 -17.45 13.66 42.61
CA VAL A 540 -16.27 12.87 42.22
C VAL A 540 -15.65 12.28 43.48
N ASP A 541 -15.00 11.13 43.34
CA ASP A 541 -14.19 10.43 44.34
C ASP A 541 -14.94 9.91 45.57
N ALA A 542 -14.15 9.37 46.52
CA ALA A 542 -14.69 8.73 47.71
C ALA A 542 -15.15 9.72 48.79
N GLU A 543 -14.63 10.94 48.76
CA GLU A 543 -14.89 12.02 49.71
C GLU A 543 -16.11 12.85 49.28
N GLY A 544 -16.48 12.76 47.99
CA GLY A 544 -17.72 13.30 47.46
C GLY A 544 -17.58 14.76 47.03
N HIS A 545 -16.46 15.11 46.42
CA HIS A 545 -16.18 16.46 45.98
C HIS A 545 -17.17 16.90 44.88
N PRO A 546 -17.94 17.98 45.08
CA PRO A 546 -18.94 18.41 44.11
C PRO A 546 -18.28 19.07 42.90
N VAL A 547 -18.64 18.59 41.71
CA VAL A 547 -18.25 19.16 40.41
C VAL A 547 -19.48 19.45 39.56
N MET A 548 -19.50 20.61 38.92
CA MET A 548 -20.57 21.08 38.06
C MET A 548 -20.31 20.72 36.60
N ILE A 549 -21.32 20.23 35.91
CA ILE A 549 -21.25 19.91 34.49
C ILE A 549 -21.30 21.21 33.68
N THR A 550 -20.17 21.60 33.11
CA THR A 550 -20.01 22.83 32.31
C THR A 550 -20.07 22.57 30.81
N GLY A 551 -19.99 21.30 30.39
CA GLY A 551 -20.10 20.92 28.99
C GLY A 551 -20.35 19.43 28.77
N ILE A 552 -20.87 19.11 27.59
CA ILE A 552 -21.07 17.74 27.10
C ILE A 552 -20.29 17.58 25.80
N MET A 553 -19.41 16.60 25.77
CA MET A 553 -18.51 16.26 24.66
C MET A 553 -19.05 15.03 23.91
N GLU A 554 -18.88 14.99 22.58
CA GLU A 554 -19.09 13.76 21.82
C GLU A 554 -18.06 12.70 22.24
N ASP A 555 -18.46 11.43 22.29
CA ASP A 555 -17.54 10.37 22.68
C ASP A 555 -16.31 10.36 21.76
N ALA A 556 -15.13 10.22 22.35
CA ALA A 556 -13.88 10.20 21.60
C ALA A 556 -13.91 9.13 20.49
N PRO A 557 -13.43 9.43 19.27
CA PRO A 557 -13.31 8.43 18.23
C PRO A 557 -12.44 7.26 18.71
N VAL A 558 -12.80 6.02 18.38
CA VAL A 558 -12.02 4.79 18.73
C VAL A 558 -10.56 4.84 18.25
N THR A 559 -10.27 5.72 17.31
CA THR A 559 -8.94 5.98 16.74
C THR A 559 -8.30 7.21 17.39
N SER A 560 -8.57 7.43 18.67
CA SER A 560 -7.84 8.38 19.52
C SER A 560 -6.84 7.60 20.36
N HIS A 561 -5.67 8.18 20.66
CA HIS A 561 -4.74 7.54 21.59
C HIS A 561 -5.19 7.62 23.06
N PHE A 562 -6.26 8.36 23.35
CA PHE A 562 -6.91 8.41 24.67
C PHE A 562 -8.41 8.73 24.54
N HIS A 563 -9.25 8.16 25.42
CA HIS A 563 -10.71 8.26 25.35
C HIS A 563 -11.32 8.84 26.65
N PRO A 564 -11.33 10.17 26.86
CA PRO A 564 -11.82 10.77 28.09
C PRO A 564 -13.34 10.57 28.26
N ASN A 565 -13.75 9.92 29.36
CA ASN A 565 -15.16 9.87 29.76
C ASN A 565 -15.60 11.16 30.45
N PHE A 566 -14.69 11.77 31.20
CA PHE A 566 -14.88 13.09 31.79
C PHE A 566 -13.55 13.83 31.96
N ILE A 567 -13.62 15.15 31.96
CA ILE A 567 -12.48 16.05 32.12
C ILE A 567 -12.83 17.08 33.19
N ILE A 568 -12.04 17.15 34.25
CA ILE A 568 -12.15 18.13 35.33
C ILE A 568 -11.17 19.29 35.07
N SER A 569 -11.56 20.50 35.45
CA SER A 569 -10.67 21.66 35.38
C SER A 569 -9.46 21.50 36.30
N TYR A 570 -8.25 21.69 35.78
CA TYR A 570 -7.03 21.82 36.61
C TYR A 570 -7.13 22.92 37.66
N VAL A 571 -7.95 23.96 37.42
CA VAL A 571 -8.17 25.04 38.39
C VAL A 571 -8.77 24.48 39.68
N THR A 572 -9.58 23.41 39.59
CA THR A 572 -10.11 22.70 40.75
C THR A 572 -8.98 22.05 41.55
N LEU A 573 -8.07 21.33 40.88
CA LEU A 573 -6.96 20.65 41.55
C LEU A 573 -6.01 21.65 42.23
N LYS A 574 -5.59 22.69 41.50
CA LYS A 574 -4.74 23.77 42.05
C LYS A 574 -5.41 24.58 43.16
N TYR A 575 -6.74 24.64 43.18
CA TYR A 575 -7.46 25.31 44.26
C TYR A 575 -7.46 24.49 45.56
N MET A 576 -7.49 23.15 45.45
CA MET A 576 -7.46 22.25 46.61
C MET A 576 -6.11 22.32 47.33
N ASP A 577 -5.00 22.31 46.58
CA ASP A 577 -3.67 22.59 47.12
C ASP A 577 -2.86 23.50 46.16
N PRO A 578 -2.85 24.82 46.41
CA PRO A 578 -2.11 25.78 45.57
C PRO A 578 -0.59 25.70 45.69
N THR A 579 -0.08 25.05 46.74
CA THR A 579 1.35 24.97 47.07
C THR A 579 1.98 23.62 46.71
N ASP A 580 1.18 22.72 46.17
CA ASP A 580 1.57 21.37 45.79
C ASP A 580 2.78 21.38 44.83
N SER A 581 3.82 20.61 45.20
CA SER A 581 5.03 20.38 44.40
C SER A 581 4.69 19.72 43.06
N TRP A 582 3.58 18.98 42.98
CA TRP A 582 3.05 18.35 41.77
C TRP A 582 2.91 19.34 40.60
N PHE A 583 2.61 20.61 40.86
CA PHE A 583 2.46 21.63 39.79
C PHE A 583 3.73 22.43 39.49
N GLN A 584 4.88 22.05 40.05
CA GLN A 584 6.16 22.74 39.89
C GLN A 584 7.03 22.12 38.78
N TRP A 585 8.26 22.61 38.63
CA TRP A 585 9.22 22.14 37.63
C TRP A 585 9.88 20.80 37.98
N ASP A 586 9.85 20.44 39.26
CA ASP A 586 10.54 19.27 39.79
C ASP A 586 9.71 17.98 39.62
N ASP A 587 8.39 18.09 39.48
CA ASP A 587 7.50 16.95 39.25
C ASP A 587 7.40 16.59 37.76
N TYR A 588 7.42 15.29 37.46
CA TYR A 588 7.28 14.73 36.10
C TYR A 588 5.97 13.94 35.97
N GLY A 589 4.85 14.49 36.47
CA GLY A 589 3.54 13.86 36.52
C GLY A 589 2.60 14.16 35.34
N HIS A 590 2.96 15.08 34.42
CA HIS A 590 2.01 15.65 33.46
C HIS A 590 2.30 15.35 31.99
N PHE A 591 1.24 15.22 31.20
CA PHE A 591 1.33 15.07 29.75
C PHE A 591 1.13 16.43 29.08
N ASN A 592 2.21 16.96 28.49
CA ASN A 592 2.19 18.26 27.84
C ASN A 592 2.11 18.10 26.32
N TYR A 593 1.11 18.77 25.73
CA TYR A 593 0.91 18.81 24.29
C TYR A 593 1.02 20.24 23.78
N LEU A 594 1.68 20.38 22.64
CA LEU A 594 1.91 21.64 21.93
C LEU A 594 1.20 21.57 20.56
N LYS A 595 0.53 22.66 20.19
CA LYS A 595 0.10 22.92 18.82
C LYS A 595 1.00 24.01 18.25
N LEU A 596 1.76 23.69 17.23
CA LEU A 596 2.71 24.60 16.61
C LEU A 596 2.03 25.48 15.56
N GLN A 597 2.68 26.61 15.22
CA GLN A 597 2.28 27.45 14.10
C GLN A 597 2.44 26.68 12.76
N PRO A 598 1.61 26.96 11.75
CA PRO A 598 1.70 26.28 10.47
C PRO A 598 3.10 26.42 9.83
N GLY A 599 3.75 25.29 9.56
CA GLY A 599 5.07 25.27 8.94
C GLY A 599 6.25 25.60 9.88
N ALA A 600 6.03 25.66 11.19
CA ALA A 600 7.10 25.73 12.17
C ALA A 600 7.97 24.45 12.12
N ASP A 601 9.28 24.61 12.31
CA ASP A 601 10.20 23.48 12.36
C ASP A 601 10.27 22.92 13.79
N ALA A 602 9.57 21.80 14.01
CA ALA A 602 9.53 21.12 15.30
C ALA A 602 10.92 20.68 15.77
N LEU A 603 11.81 20.24 14.87
CA LEU A 603 13.18 19.84 15.26
C LEU A 603 14.01 21.05 15.71
N ALA A 604 13.84 22.19 15.05
CA ALA A 604 14.49 23.42 15.47
C ALA A 604 13.98 23.91 16.83
N LEU A 605 12.67 23.79 17.11
CA LEU A 605 12.10 24.08 18.44
C LEU A 605 12.64 23.11 19.49
N GLN A 606 12.66 21.81 19.19
CA GLN A 606 13.14 20.76 20.09
C GLN A 606 14.58 21.03 20.57
N GLN A 607 15.46 21.50 19.67
CA GLN A 607 16.85 21.83 20.01
C GLN A 607 16.99 23.02 20.96
N LYS A 608 15.97 23.89 21.08
CA LYS A 608 15.97 25.03 22.01
C LYS A 608 15.52 24.64 23.42
N ILE A 609 14.85 23.50 23.59
CA ILE A 609 14.25 23.10 24.87
C ILE A 609 15.30 22.92 25.98
N PRO A 610 16.45 22.24 25.77
CA PRO A 610 17.41 22.02 26.85
C PRO A 610 17.96 23.30 27.47
N GLU A 611 18.43 24.24 26.65
CA GLU A 611 18.96 25.54 27.13
C GLU A 611 17.86 26.36 27.84
N TRP A 612 16.64 26.33 27.30
CA TRP A 612 15.49 26.99 27.92
C TRP A 612 15.13 26.36 29.28
N MET A 613 15.17 25.03 29.39
CA MET A 613 14.91 24.31 30.64
C MET A 613 16.00 24.59 31.69
N HIS A 614 17.26 24.74 31.29
CA HIS A 614 18.35 25.15 32.21
C HIS A 614 18.09 26.52 32.83
N ARG A 615 17.62 27.47 32.02
CA ARG A 615 17.33 28.84 32.50
C ARG A 615 16.07 28.92 33.36
N ASN A 616 15.01 28.19 32.99
CA ASN A 616 13.67 28.39 33.54
C ASN A 616 13.22 27.31 34.53
N GLY A 617 13.75 26.10 34.41
CA GLY A 617 13.41 24.95 35.24
C GLY A 617 14.30 24.75 36.47
N HIS A 618 15.29 25.62 36.70
CA HIS A 618 16.24 25.56 37.82
C HIS A 618 17.00 24.24 37.98
N ILE A 619 17.24 23.56 36.87
CA ILE A 619 17.87 22.24 36.86
C ILE A 619 19.37 22.35 37.16
N SER A 620 19.93 21.35 37.85
CA SER A 620 21.35 21.37 38.23
C SER A 620 22.28 21.29 37.01
N ASP A 621 23.47 21.88 37.11
CA ASP A 621 24.47 21.81 36.04
C ASP A 621 24.87 20.37 35.70
N GLN A 622 24.82 19.46 36.69
CA GLN A 622 25.06 18.03 36.49
C GLN A 622 23.96 17.38 35.64
N TRP A 623 22.70 17.75 35.84
CA TRP A 623 21.60 17.24 35.01
C TRP A 623 21.62 17.86 33.61
N TYR A 624 21.96 19.15 33.51
CA TYR A 624 22.15 19.82 32.23
C TYR A 624 23.26 19.18 31.38
N ALA A 625 24.36 18.74 32.00
CA ALA A 625 25.42 18.01 31.30
C ALA A 625 24.93 16.72 30.61
N GLY A 626 23.86 16.09 31.11
CA GLY A 626 23.20 14.95 30.45
C GLY A 626 22.52 15.33 29.13
N PHE A 627 22.03 16.56 29.00
CA PHE A 627 21.52 17.08 27.72
C PHE A 627 22.66 17.38 26.74
N GLU A 628 23.80 17.89 27.24
CA GLU A 628 24.99 18.15 26.41
C GLU A 628 25.63 16.86 25.86
N SER A 629 25.65 15.79 26.66
CA SER A 629 26.14 14.47 26.26
C SER A 629 25.17 13.72 25.34
N GLY A 630 23.90 14.13 25.32
CA GLY A 630 22.81 13.46 24.60
C GLY A 630 22.26 12.22 25.30
N GLU A 631 22.61 12.01 26.57
CA GLU A 631 22.07 10.94 27.43
C GLU A 631 20.60 11.18 27.77
N VAL A 632 20.20 12.44 27.93
CA VAL A 632 18.80 12.85 28.09
C VAL A 632 18.41 13.88 27.03
N ARG A 633 17.15 13.87 26.61
CA ARG A 633 16.59 14.90 25.72
C ARG A 633 15.08 14.98 25.83
N PHE A 634 14.52 16.12 25.47
CA PHE A 634 13.08 16.22 25.19
C PHE A 634 12.84 16.02 23.70
N ASP A 635 11.97 15.08 23.36
CA ASP A 635 11.52 14.84 21.99
C ASP A 635 10.11 15.41 21.79
N LEU A 636 9.94 16.16 20.68
CA LEU A 636 8.61 16.58 20.22
C LEU A 636 8.06 15.48 19.33
N GLN A 637 7.20 14.65 19.91
CA GLN A 637 6.61 13.51 19.23
C GLN A 637 5.29 13.90 18.55
N PRO A 638 5.15 13.75 17.22
CA PRO A 638 3.89 14.03 16.54
C PRO A 638 2.75 13.19 17.12
N ILE A 639 1.56 13.79 17.28
CA ILE A 639 0.41 13.08 17.86
C ILE A 639 0.06 11.81 17.07
N THR A 640 0.19 11.84 15.75
CA THR A 640 -0.11 10.69 14.86
C THR A 640 0.87 9.53 15.00
N ASP A 641 2.02 9.74 15.67
CA ASP A 641 3.03 8.72 15.89
C ASP A 641 2.90 8.03 17.25
N ILE A 642 2.08 8.58 18.18
CA ILE A 642 1.93 8.05 19.54
C ILE A 642 1.48 6.59 19.50
N HIS A 643 0.37 6.30 18.81
CA HIS A 643 -0.22 4.97 18.78
C HIS A 643 0.72 3.88 18.23
N LEU A 644 1.53 4.16 17.20
CA LEU A 644 2.28 3.12 16.47
C LEU A 644 3.79 3.08 16.74
N LYS A 645 4.36 4.14 17.32
CA LYS A 645 5.83 4.29 17.44
C LYS A 645 6.31 4.63 18.84
N SER A 646 5.42 4.96 19.77
CA SER A 646 5.84 5.52 21.04
C SER A 646 6.54 4.50 21.94
N HIS A 647 5.83 3.48 22.42
CA HIS A 647 6.41 2.43 23.30
C HIS A 647 7.24 3.01 24.47
N ILE A 648 6.87 4.20 24.96
CA ILE A 648 7.51 4.92 26.05
C ILE A 648 6.76 4.57 27.37
N ARG A 649 7.38 4.71 28.55
CA ARG A 649 6.66 4.46 29.82
C ARG A 649 5.60 5.55 30.04
N TRP A 650 4.53 5.21 30.77
CA TRP A 650 3.38 6.09 31.02
C TRP A 650 2.54 6.45 29.80
N GLU A 651 2.33 5.53 28.85
CA GLU A 651 1.30 5.76 27.82
C GLU A 651 -0.11 5.82 28.42
N LEU A 652 -0.93 6.73 27.92
CA LEU A 652 -2.33 6.90 28.37
C LEU A 652 -3.15 5.63 28.09
N GLU A 653 -2.91 5.00 26.95
CA GLU A 653 -3.51 3.73 26.54
C GLU A 653 -2.48 2.84 25.84
N ALA A 654 -2.80 1.56 25.67
CA ALA A 654 -1.89 0.60 25.03
C ALA A 654 -1.61 0.97 23.57
N ASN A 655 -0.32 1.09 23.23
CA ASN A 655 0.10 1.36 21.84
C ASN A 655 -0.04 0.12 20.94
N GLY A 656 -0.23 0.36 19.64
CA GLY A 656 0.08 -0.58 18.58
C GLY A 656 1.56 -0.56 18.20
N ASN A 657 1.96 -1.37 17.22
CA ASN A 657 3.33 -1.43 16.72
C ASN A 657 3.35 -1.31 15.19
N VAL A 658 4.06 -0.30 14.67
CA VAL A 658 4.17 -0.02 13.23
C VAL A 658 4.71 -1.22 12.44
N VAL A 659 5.53 -2.08 13.04
CA VAL A 659 6.08 -3.27 12.38
C VAL A 659 4.96 -4.22 11.97
N TYR A 660 3.89 -4.36 12.76
CA TYR A 660 2.75 -5.19 12.38
C TYR A 660 2.01 -4.61 11.16
N VAL A 661 1.90 -3.28 11.06
CA VAL A 661 1.34 -2.62 9.89
C VAL A 661 2.18 -2.91 8.64
N TYR A 662 3.51 -2.82 8.73
CA TYR A 662 4.41 -3.16 7.61
C TYR A 662 4.32 -4.63 7.21
N ILE A 663 4.25 -5.54 8.18
CA ILE A 663 4.09 -6.98 7.92
C ILE A 663 2.76 -7.25 7.21
N LEU A 664 1.67 -6.63 7.65
CA LEU A 664 0.36 -6.77 7.02
C LEU A 664 0.32 -6.15 5.60
N PHE A 665 1.00 -5.02 5.39
CA PHE A 665 1.14 -4.44 4.05
C PHE A 665 1.91 -5.36 3.10
N ALA A 666 3.01 -5.95 3.58
CA ALA A 666 3.76 -6.97 2.85
C ALA A 666 2.88 -8.20 2.55
N ALA A 667 2.05 -8.64 3.51
CA ALA A 667 1.12 -9.74 3.32
C ALA A 667 0.07 -9.45 2.22
N ILE A 668 -0.50 -8.24 2.18
CA ILE A 668 -1.39 -7.79 1.08
C ILE A 668 -0.66 -7.93 -0.26
N ALA A 669 0.53 -7.34 -0.37
CA ALA A 669 1.31 -7.34 -1.60
C ALA A 669 1.61 -8.77 -2.07
N PHE A 670 2.00 -9.65 -1.14
CA PHE A 670 2.30 -11.04 -1.38
C PHE A 670 1.08 -11.88 -1.78
N ILE A 671 -0.03 -11.76 -1.07
CA ILE A 671 -1.28 -12.47 -1.39
C ILE A 671 -1.77 -12.07 -2.78
N LEU A 672 -1.80 -10.76 -3.08
CA LEU A 672 -2.19 -10.26 -4.38
C LEU A 672 -1.21 -10.68 -5.48
N ALA A 673 0.10 -10.69 -5.19
CA ALA A 673 1.10 -11.19 -6.12
C ALA A 673 0.87 -12.67 -6.43
N ILE A 674 0.68 -13.53 -5.43
CA ILE A 674 0.42 -14.97 -5.63
C ILE A 674 -0.88 -15.17 -6.44
N ALA A 675 -1.97 -14.50 -6.07
CA ALA A 675 -3.24 -14.57 -6.79
C ALA A 675 -3.09 -14.12 -8.26
N SER A 676 -2.36 -13.04 -8.49
CA SER A 676 -2.09 -12.50 -9.83
C SER A 676 -1.19 -13.43 -10.65
N ILE A 677 -0.13 -13.96 -10.06
CA ILE A 677 0.78 -14.92 -10.68
C ILE A 677 0.01 -16.15 -11.13
N ASN A 678 -0.83 -16.69 -10.24
CA ASN A 678 -1.69 -17.83 -10.55
C ASN A 678 -2.61 -17.52 -11.72
N PHE A 679 -3.27 -16.36 -11.67
CA PHE A 679 -4.15 -15.91 -12.74
C PHE A 679 -3.43 -15.75 -14.08
N ILE A 680 -2.26 -15.13 -14.11
CA ILE A 680 -1.42 -14.94 -15.30
C ILE A 680 -0.99 -16.31 -15.85
N ASN A 681 -0.47 -17.18 -15.00
CA ASN A 681 0.03 -18.50 -15.37
C ASN A 681 -1.06 -19.35 -16.02
N LEU A 682 -2.22 -19.44 -15.38
CA LEU A 682 -3.36 -20.19 -15.84
C LEU A 682 -3.94 -19.58 -17.12
N SER A 683 -4.14 -18.26 -17.17
CA SER A 683 -4.68 -17.57 -18.35
C SER A 683 -3.78 -17.70 -19.57
N THR A 684 -2.45 -17.66 -19.37
CA THR A 684 -1.47 -17.92 -20.42
C THR A 684 -1.59 -19.33 -20.96
N ALA A 685 -1.65 -20.34 -20.08
CA ALA A 685 -1.78 -21.72 -20.50
C ALA A 685 -3.07 -21.97 -21.31
N ARG A 686 -4.17 -21.34 -20.91
CA ARG A 686 -5.44 -21.39 -21.66
C ARG A 686 -5.35 -20.73 -23.03
N ALA A 687 -4.62 -19.63 -23.16
CA ALA A 687 -4.46 -18.95 -24.45
C ALA A 687 -3.79 -19.87 -25.49
N PHE A 688 -2.93 -20.80 -25.06
CA PHE A 688 -2.33 -21.79 -25.94
C PHE A 688 -3.35 -22.82 -26.49
N GLU A 689 -4.37 -23.24 -25.72
CA GLU A 689 -5.45 -24.10 -26.23
C GLU A 689 -6.21 -23.42 -27.39
N ARG A 690 -6.31 -22.09 -27.37
CA ARG A 690 -7.02 -21.28 -28.37
C ARG A 690 -6.15 -20.89 -29.56
N THR A 691 -4.91 -21.36 -29.63
CA THR A 691 -3.99 -21.02 -30.73
C THR A 691 -4.52 -21.47 -32.10
N LYS A 692 -5.19 -22.62 -32.18
CA LYS A 692 -5.84 -23.09 -33.43
C LYS A 692 -6.99 -22.17 -33.85
N GLU A 693 -7.85 -21.77 -32.91
CA GLU A 693 -8.95 -20.83 -33.15
C GLU A 693 -8.43 -19.48 -33.67
N VAL A 694 -7.40 -18.95 -33.00
CA VAL A 694 -6.76 -17.67 -33.38
C VAL A 694 -6.06 -17.78 -34.73
N GLY A 695 -5.43 -18.93 -35.03
CA GLY A 695 -4.82 -19.22 -36.33
C GLY A 695 -5.83 -19.21 -37.47
N VAL A 696 -6.97 -19.87 -37.30
CA VAL A 696 -8.07 -19.88 -38.29
C VAL A 696 -8.69 -18.49 -38.46
N ARG A 697 -8.89 -17.74 -37.38
CA ARG A 697 -9.39 -16.36 -37.46
C ARG A 697 -8.40 -15.44 -38.18
N ARG A 698 -7.10 -15.62 -37.96
CA ARG A 698 -6.04 -14.89 -38.67
C ARG A 698 -6.05 -15.17 -40.16
N THR A 699 -6.27 -16.42 -40.59
CA THR A 699 -6.41 -16.76 -42.02
C THR A 699 -7.69 -16.19 -42.63
N LEU A 700 -8.74 -15.97 -41.83
CA LEU A 700 -9.99 -15.31 -42.22
C LEU A 700 -9.94 -13.77 -42.15
N GLY A 701 -8.77 -13.16 -41.90
CA GLY A 701 -8.59 -11.70 -41.92
C GLY A 701 -8.75 -10.98 -40.57
N ALA A 702 -8.82 -11.70 -39.44
CA ALA A 702 -8.89 -11.06 -38.12
C ALA A 702 -7.61 -10.26 -37.80
N ASN A 703 -7.76 -8.97 -37.51
CA ASN A 703 -6.62 -8.10 -37.21
C ASN A 703 -5.97 -8.46 -35.84
N ARG A 704 -4.67 -8.17 -35.69
CA ARG A 704 -3.92 -8.49 -34.46
C ARG A 704 -4.48 -7.79 -33.21
N THR A 705 -4.88 -6.54 -33.35
CA THR A 705 -5.38 -5.70 -32.25
C THR A 705 -6.73 -6.17 -31.70
N GLY A 706 -7.62 -6.70 -32.53
CA GLY A 706 -8.93 -7.23 -32.12
C GLY A 706 -8.77 -8.50 -31.29
N ILE A 707 -7.80 -9.36 -31.63
CA ILE A 707 -7.44 -10.52 -30.83
C ILE A 707 -6.83 -10.07 -29.48
N SER A 708 -5.94 -9.07 -29.49
CA SER A 708 -5.36 -8.54 -28.24
C SER A 708 -6.40 -7.89 -27.33
N TRP A 709 -7.31 -7.08 -27.87
CA TRP A 709 -8.42 -6.47 -27.12
C TRP A 709 -9.38 -7.51 -26.57
N GLN A 710 -9.64 -8.59 -27.31
CA GLN A 710 -10.45 -9.69 -26.81
C GLN A 710 -9.82 -10.31 -25.56
N PHE A 711 -8.54 -10.72 -25.60
CA PHE A 711 -7.86 -11.29 -24.43
C PHE A 711 -7.76 -10.31 -23.25
N LEU A 712 -7.50 -9.02 -23.54
CA LEU A 712 -7.45 -7.98 -22.51
C LEU A 712 -8.82 -7.80 -21.84
N SER A 713 -9.90 -7.73 -22.62
CA SER A 713 -11.26 -7.62 -22.10
C SER A 713 -11.67 -8.85 -21.30
N GLU A 714 -11.33 -10.07 -21.75
CA GLU A 714 -11.58 -11.31 -20.99
C GLU A 714 -10.84 -11.29 -19.63
N GLY A 715 -9.61 -10.77 -19.58
CA GLY A 715 -8.85 -10.59 -18.34
C GLY A 715 -9.52 -9.60 -17.39
N ILE A 716 -9.84 -8.40 -17.88
CA ILE A 716 -10.47 -7.33 -17.09
C ILE A 716 -11.85 -7.76 -16.57
N PHE A 717 -12.70 -8.38 -17.41
CA PHE A 717 -14.01 -8.87 -16.97
C PHE A 717 -13.90 -9.96 -15.90
N THR A 718 -12.90 -10.82 -15.98
CA THR A 718 -12.65 -11.81 -14.92
C THR A 718 -12.27 -11.14 -13.62
N CYS A 719 -11.36 -10.16 -13.64
CA CYS A 719 -10.98 -9.42 -12.45
C CYS A 719 -12.16 -8.61 -11.87
N LEU A 720 -12.99 -7.98 -12.70
CA LEU A 720 -14.20 -7.28 -12.25
C LEU A 720 -15.20 -8.23 -11.56
N LEU A 721 -15.46 -9.40 -12.17
CA LEU A 721 -16.33 -10.40 -11.57
C LEU A 721 -15.75 -10.94 -10.25
N SER A 722 -14.44 -11.20 -10.23
CA SER A 722 -13.72 -11.58 -9.01
C SER A 722 -13.79 -10.49 -7.93
N LEU A 723 -13.71 -9.21 -8.29
CA LEU A 723 -13.83 -8.10 -7.34
C LEU A 723 -15.22 -8.07 -6.71
N GLY A 724 -16.29 -8.19 -7.52
CA GLY A 724 -17.66 -8.25 -7.00
C GLY A 724 -17.90 -9.44 -6.07
N LEU A 725 -17.35 -10.61 -6.42
CA LEU A 725 -17.38 -11.79 -5.55
C LEU A 725 -16.47 -11.66 -4.32
N ALA A 726 -15.38 -10.91 -4.41
CA ALA A 726 -14.50 -10.63 -3.29
C ALA A 726 -15.19 -9.74 -2.26
N TYR A 727 -15.94 -8.71 -2.68
CA TYR A 727 -16.81 -7.94 -1.79
C TYR A 727 -17.84 -8.82 -1.08
N LEU A 728 -18.49 -9.73 -1.82
CA LEU A 728 -19.44 -10.67 -1.22
C LEU A 728 -18.76 -11.58 -0.19
N LEU A 729 -17.58 -12.12 -0.51
CA LEU A 729 -16.83 -12.96 0.42
C LEU A 729 -16.34 -12.17 1.65
N ALA A 730 -15.87 -10.94 1.45
CA ALA A 730 -15.43 -10.06 2.53
C ALA A 730 -16.60 -9.70 3.46
N LEU A 731 -17.80 -9.44 2.92
CA LEU A 731 -19.01 -9.24 3.71
C LEU A 731 -19.37 -10.47 4.56
N LEU A 732 -19.33 -11.67 3.96
CA LEU A 732 -19.61 -12.91 4.68
C LEU A 732 -18.57 -13.22 5.77
N ALA A 733 -17.31 -12.82 5.54
CA ALA A 733 -16.22 -13.02 6.48
C ALA A 733 -16.07 -11.87 7.50
N PHE A 734 -16.83 -10.78 7.35
CA PHE A 734 -16.62 -9.53 8.09
C PHE A 734 -16.78 -9.72 9.60
N ASP A 735 -17.85 -10.36 10.06
CA ASP A 735 -18.07 -10.59 11.50
C ASP A 735 -17.00 -11.50 12.10
N GLY A 736 -16.55 -12.50 11.32
CA GLY A 736 -15.42 -13.35 11.70
C GLY A 736 -14.13 -12.54 11.86
N PHE A 737 -13.87 -11.61 10.94
CA PHE A 737 -12.70 -10.73 10.98
C PHE A 737 -12.78 -9.71 12.13
N LYS A 738 -13.96 -9.14 12.38
CA LYS A 738 -14.24 -8.25 13.51
C LYS A 738 -13.95 -8.95 14.85
N ASN A 739 -14.45 -10.17 15.03
CA ASN A 739 -14.19 -10.95 16.24
C ASN A 739 -12.73 -11.40 16.36
N LEU A 740 -12.06 -11.66 15.23
CA LEU A 740 -10.65 -12.05 15.20
C LEU A 740 -9.73 -10.91 15.64
N THR A 741 -10.03 -9.70 15.19
CA THR A 741 -9.24 -8.48 15.46
C THR A 741 -9.65 -7.79 16.75
N GLY A 742 -10.86 -8.04 17.27
CA GLY A 742 -11.40 -7.37 18.44
C GLY A 742 -11.69 -5.87 18.22
N LYS A 743 -11.56 -5.37 16.98
CA LYS A 743 -11.77 -3.95 16.64
C LYS A 743 -13.23 -3.69 16.27
N PRO A 744 -13.80 -2.52 16.59
CA PRO A 744 -15.21 -2.23 16.35
C PRO A 744 -15.51 -1.80 14.90
N PHE A 745 -15.04 -2.58 13.92
CA PHE A 745 -15.29 -2.29 12.51
C PHE A 745 -16.80 -2.27 12.18
N VAL A 746 -17.16 -1.41 11.23
CA VAL A 746 -18.52 -1.29 10.68
C VAL A 746 -18.53 -1.64 9.20
N TYR A 747 -19.64 -2.18 8.69
CA TYR A 747 -19.69 -2.65 7.29
C TYR A 747 -19.42 -1.54 6.27
N SER A 748 -19.66 -0.26 6.61
CA SER A 748 -19.35 0.88 5.73
C SER A 748 -17.87 1.02 5.42
N ASP A 749 -16.99 0.52 6.29
CA ASP A 749 -15.52 0.61 6.11
C ASP A 749 -15.07 -0.16 4.86
N LEU A 750 -15.78 -1.23 4.47
CA LEU A 750 -15.53 -1.95 3.22
C LEU A 750 -15.80 -1.11 1.97
N PHE A 751 -16.75 -0.18 2.03
CA PHE A 751 -17.26 0.55 0.87
C PHE A 751 -16.82 2.01 0.82
N THR A 752 -15.74 2.36 1.53
CA THR A 752 -15.15 3.69 1.42
C THR A 752 -14.72 3.97 -0.03
N THR A 753 -14.73 5.25 -0.42
CA THR A 753 -14.32 5.66 -1.77
C THR A 753 -12.90 5.19 -2.08
N LEU A 754 -12.00 5.29 -1.11
CA LEU A 754 -10.62 4.83 -1.24
C LEU A 754 -10.53 3.31 -1.48
N ASN A 755 -11.27 2.51 -0.71
CA ASN A 755 -11.25 1.04 -0.84
C ASN A 755 -11.81 0.60 -2.20
N THR A 756 -12.85 1.28 -2.68
CA THR A 756 -13.43 1.04 -4.00
C THR A 756 -12.46 1.41 -5.12
N LEU A 757 -11.78 2.56 -5.02
CA LEU A 757 -10.78 2.98 -6.01
C LEU A 757 -9.56 2.05 -6.04
N LEU A 758 -9.09 1.59 -4.88
CA LEU A 758 -8.00 0.63 -4.80
C LEU A 758 -8.40 -0.75 -5.34
N GLY A 759 -9.62 -1.21 -5.06
CA GLY A 759 -10.16 -2.43 -5.67
C GLY A 759 -10.21 -2.35 -7.20
N LEU A 760 -10.67 -1.21 -7.74
CA LEU A 760 -10.67 -0.94 -9.19
C LEU A 760 -9.24 -0.85 -9.75
N LEU A 761 -8.30 -0.25 -9.02
CA LEU A 761 -6.90 -0.20 -9.40
C LEU A 761 -6.31 -1.62 -9.52
N VAL A 762 -6.57 -2.49 -8.55
CA VAL A 762 -6.15 -3.90 -8.58
C VAL A 762 -6.73 -4.60 -9.82
N VAL A 763 -8.01 -4.39 -10.14
CA VAL A 763 -8.63 -4.94 -11.35
C VAL A 763 -7.91 -4.48 -12.62
N VAL A 764 -7.61 -3.18 -12.73
CA VAL A 764 -6.92 -2.61 -13.89
C VAL A 764 -5.52 -3.19 -14.00
N VAL A 765 -4.74 -3.24 -12.92
CA VAL A 765 -3.36 -3.74 -12.92
C VAL A 765 -3.32 -5.24 -13.23
N VAL A 766 -4.04 -6.06 -12.47
CA VAL A 766 -4.01 -7.52 -12.59
C VAL A 766 -4.65 -7.98 -13.90
N GLY A 767 -5.81 -7.41 -14.23
CA GLY A 767 -6.53 -7.71 -15.47
C GLY A 767 -5.73 -7.33 -16.71
N SER A 768 -5.01 -6.20 -16.66
CA SER A 768 -4.16 -5.77 -17.77
C SER A 768 -2.95 -6.69 -17.95
N ILE A 769 -2.22 -7.01 -16.87
CA ILE A 769 -1.04 -7.87 -16.95
C ILE A 769 -1.43 -9.28 -17.45
N ALA A 770 -2.49 -9.85 -16.88
CA ALA A 770 -2.95 -11.19 -17.24
C ALA A 770 -3.57 -11.29 -18.63
N GLY A 771 -4.17 -10.21 -19.14
CA GLY A 771 -4.70 -10.15 -20.51
C GLY A 771 -3.63 -9.83 -21.56
N LEU A 772 -2.69 -8.93 -21.24
CA LEU A 772 -1.69 -8.44 -22.19
C LEU A 772 -0.61 -9.47 -22.47
N TYR A 773 -0.17 -10.24 -21.46
CA TYR A 773 0.89 -11.22 -21.65
C TYR A 773 0.51 -12.37 -22.62
N PRO A 774 -0.65 -13.04 -22.48
CA PRO A 774 -1.13 -14.01 -23.48
C PRO A 774 -1.43 -13.35 -24.84
N ALA A 775 -1.96 -12.13 -24.84
CA ALA A 775 -2.21 -11.40 -26.07
C ALA A 775 -0.93 -11.16 -26.88
N LEU A 776 0.18 -10.78 -26.23
CA LEU A 776 1.46 -10.53 -26.88
C LEU A 776 2.13 -11.82 -27.36
N THR A 777 2.02 -12.91 -26.60
CA THR A 777 2.63 -14.20 -26.95
C THR A 777 1.86 -14.90 -28.08
N VAL A 778 0.54 -14.97 -28.03
CA VAL A 778 -0.29 -15.65 -29.04
C VAL A 778 -0.43 -14.82 -30.32
N SER A 779 -0.46 -13.48 -30.22
CA SER A 779 -0.58 -12.63 -31.42
C SER A 779 0.66 -12.64 -32.33
N ARG A 780 1.82 -13.07 -31.84
CA ARG A 780 3.06 -13.17 -32.62
C ARG A 780 3.16 -14.44 -33.47
N ILE A 781 2.30 -15.43 -33.24
CA ILE A 781 2.38 -16.73 -33.91
C ILE A 781 1.94 -16.61 -35.38
N LYS A 782 2.73 -17.20 -36.30
CA LYS A 782 2.44 -17.25 -37.74
C LYS A 782 1.41 -18.35 -38.02
N ALA A 783 0.30 -18.02 -38.70
CA ALA A 783 -0.78 -18.97 -39.00
C ALA A 783 -0.30 -20.21 -39.77
N GLY A 784 0.70 -20.06 -40.65
CA GLY A 784 1.29 -21.16 -41.40
C GLY A 784 2.07 -22.20 -40.57
N GLU A 785 2.55 -21.85 -39.37
CA GLU A 785 3.24 -22.80 -38.47
C GLU A 785 2.24 -23.61 -37.64
N ILE A 786 1.15 -22.98 -37.19
CA ILE A 786 0.08 -23.61 -36.43
C ILE A 786 -0.62 -24.70 -37.26
N LEU A 787 -0.90 -24.41 -38.54
CA LEU A 787 -1.56 -25.35 -39.45
C LEU A 787 -0.67 -26.53 -39.86
N LYS A 788 0.66 -26.39 -39.76
CA LYS A 788 1.64 -27.47 -39.98
C LYS A 788 1.88 -28.33 -38.73
N GLY A 789 1.13 -28.13 -37.65
CA GLY A 789 1.27 -28.91 -36.41
C GLY A 789 2.55 -28.63 -35.61
N LYS A 790 3.37 -27.66 -36.02
CA LYS A 790 4.52 -27.19 -35.23
C LYS A 790 3.99 -26.34 -34.08
N PHE A 791 3.56 -26.99 -33.00
CA PHE A 791 3.29 -26.30 -31.75
C PHE A 791 4.61 -25.70 -31.25
N VAL A 792 4.75 -24.38 -31.32
CA VAL A 792 5.87 -23.66 -30.71
C VAL A 792 5.67 -23.69 -29.19
N THR A 793 6.00 -24.80 -28.54
CA THR A 793 6.23 -24.88 -27.10
C THR A 793 7.58 -24.23 -26.80
N GLY A 794 7.67 -22.92 -26.99
CA GLY A 794 8.92 -22.18 -26.80
C GLY A 794 9.46 -22.34 -25.38
N THR A 795 10.70 -22.82 -25.26
CA THR A 795 11.51 -22.93 -24.04
C THR A 795 11.45 -21.69 -23.13
N LYS A 796 11.30 -20.49 -23.71
CA LYS A 796 11.12 -19.21 -22.96
C LYS A 796 9.85 -19.15 -22.11
N SER A 797 8.75 -19.78 -22.53
CA SER A 797 7.48 -19.80 -21.75
C SER A 797 7.56 -20.69 -20.50
N SER A 798 8.43 -21.69 -20.52
CA SER A 798 8.63 -22.61 -19.39
C SER A 798 9.42 -21.95 -18.25
N TRP A 799 10.42 -21.11 -18.58
CA TRP A 799 11.26 -20.43 -17.59
C TRP A 799 10.48 -19.40 -16.76
N VAL A 800 9.66 -18.56 -17.41
CA VAL A 800 8.80 -17.57 -16.72
C VAL A 800 7.91 -18.25 -15.66
N ARG A 801 7.25 -19.36 -15.99
CA ARG A 801 6.43 -20.11 -15.02
C ARG A 801 7.25 -20.65 -13.86
N LYS A 802 8.44 -21.20 -14.13
CA LYS A 802 9.33 -21.72 -13.09
C LYS A 802 9.76 -20.61 -12.13
N THR A 803 10.16 -19.45 -12.65
CA THR A 803 10.52 -18.28 -11.83
C THR A 803 9.34 -17.81 -10.97
N LEU A 804 8.15 -17.75 -11.54
CA LEU A 804 6.94 -17.35 -10.81
C LEU A 804 6.58 -18.33 -9.68
N VAL A 805 6.77 -19.64 -9.90
CA VAL A 805 6.60 -20.66 -8.86
C VAL A 805 7.65 -20.48 -7.74
N VAL A 806 8.92 -20.21 -8.10
CA VAL A 806 9.96 -19.95 -7.10
C VAL A 806 9.59 -18.75 -6.22
N ILE A 807 9.20 -17.61 -6.83
CA ILE A 807 8.80 -16.40 -6.10
C ILE A 807 7.63 -16.69 -5.15
N GLN A 808 6.59 -17.37 -5.64
CA GLN A 808 5.41 -17.71 -4.85
C GLN A 808 5.77 -18.54 -3.61
N PHE A 809 6.60 -19.58 -3.75
CA PHE A 809 7.00 -20.42 -2.63
C PHE A 809 8.05 -19.75 -1.72
N SER A 810 8.87 -18.83 -2.22
CA SER A 810 9.78 -18.02 -1.38
C SER A 810 8.97 -17.12 -0.45
N VAL A 811 7.92 -16.49 -0.98
CA VAL A 811 6.99 -15.66 -0.21
C VAL A 811 6.25 -16.50 0.83
N SER A 812 5.71 -17.67 0.45
CA SER A 812 5.08 -18.58 1.42
C SER A 812 6.05 -19.03 2.51
N ALA A 813 7.32 -19.29 2.17
CA ALA A 813 8.35 -19.64 3.14
C ALA A 813 8.62 -18.50 4.12
N ILE A 814 8.69 -17.24 3.65
CA ILE A 814 8.88 -16.07 4.52
C ILE A 814 7.71 -15.94 5.51
N LEU A 815 6.46 -16.03 5.04
CA LEU A 815 5.29 -15.88 5.89
C LEU A 815 5.16 -17.01 6.92
N ILE A 816 5.37 -18.27 6.52
CA ILE A 816 5.27 -19.43 7.43
C ILE A 816 6.43 -19.44 8.43
N PHE A 817 7.64 -19.07 8.00
CA PHE A 817 8.78 -18.96 8.89
C PHE A 817 8.55 -17.86 9.93
N GLY A 818 8.16 -16.66 9.50
CA GLY A 818 7.82 -15.56 10.41
C GLY A 818 6.69 -15.93 11.38
N SER A 819 5.68 -16.65 10.90
CA SER A 819 4.55 -17.13 11.71
C SER A 819 5.04 -18.07 12.80
N THR A 820 5.93 -19.01 12.46
CA THR A 820 6.49 -19.96 13.43
C THR A 820 7.29 -19.23 14.50
N ILE A 821 8.10 -18.23 14.13
CA ILE A 821 8.86 -17.41 15.08
C ILE A 821 7.94 -16.59 15.98
N LEU A 822 6.90 -15.94 15.42
CA LEU A 822 5.93 -15.17 16.19
C LEU A 822 5.20 -16.05 17.21
N VAL A 823 4.73 -17.24 16.80
CA VAL A 823 4.13 -18.22 17.73
C VAL A 823 5.11 -18.60 18.83
N SER A 824 6.38 -18.89 18.48
CA SER A 824 7.40 -19.25 19.46
C SER A 824 7.71 -18.12 20.44
N GLN A 825 7.78 -16.86 19.98
CA GLN A 825 8.05 -15.70 20.84
C GLN A 825 6.88 -15.43 21.79
N VAL A 826 5.64 -15.41 21.30
CA VAL A 826 4.46 -15.22 22.16
C VAL A 826 4.34 -16.33 23.19
N LYS A 827 4.54 -17.58 22.76
CA LYS A 827 4.54 -18.73 23.69
C LYS A 827 5.64 -18.63 24.74
N TYR A 828 6.84 -18.19 24.35
CA TYR A 828 7.93 -17.97 25.29
C TYR A 828 7.57 -16.92 26.33
N MET A 829 6.94 -15.80 25.93
CA MET A 829 6.48 -14.77 26.85
C MET A 829 5.40 -15.26 27.83
N GLU A 830 4.60 -16.25 27.45
CA GLU A 830 3.62 -16.88 28.36
C GLU A 830 4.25 -17.89 29.34
N GLU A 831 5.39 -18.49 28.98
CA GLU A 831 6.04 -19.54 29.77
C GLU A 831 7.26 -19.03 30.57
N VAL A 832 7.69 -17.78 30.36
CA VAL A 832 8.79 -17.18 31.13
C VAL A 832 8.41 -17.16 32.62
N PRO A 833 9.25 -17.71 33.51
CA PRO A 833 8.99 -17.64 34.94
C PRO A 833 9.05 -16.19 35.38
N LEU A 834 7.93 -15.68 35.91
CA LEU A 834 7.80 -14.28 36.30
C LEU A 834 8.62 -13.92 37.55
N GLY A 835 9.06 -14.91 38.33
CA GLY A 835 9.77 -14.69 39.60
C GLY A 835 8.86 -14.33 40.78
N TYR A 836 7.54 -14.29 40.55
CA TYR A 836 6.48 -14.23 41.56
C TYR A 836 5.34 -15.18 41.15
N ASP A 837 4.46 -15.50 42.09
CA ASP A 837 3.31 -16.37 41.88
C ASP A 837 2.06 -15.54 41.52
N ASP A 838 1.52 -15.76 40.32
CA ASP A 838 0.30 -15.13 39.83
C ASP A 838 -0.91 -16.09 39.80
N GLN A 839 -0.69 -17.38 40.07
CA GLN A 839 -1.70 -18.42 39.90
C GLN A 839 -2.69 -18.40 41.07
N GLN A 840 -3.99 -18.37 40.81
CA GLN A 840 -5.02 -18.41 41.86
C GLN A 840 -4.89 -17.29 42.92
N VAL A 841 -4.23 -16.17 42.55
CA VAL A 841 -4.18 -14.96 43.37
C VAL A 841 -5.34 -14.07 42.98
N LEU A 842 -6.31 -13.94 43.89
CA LEU A 842 -7.42 -13.03 43.76
C LEU A 842 -6.96 -11.64 44.20
N VAL A 843 -7.08 -10.67 43.30
CA VAL A 843 -6.80 -9.26 43.54
C VAL A 843 -8.11 -8.57 43.90
N VAL A 844 -8.15 -7.94 45.07
CA VAL A 844 -9.28 -7.13 45.54
C VAL A 844 -8.81 -5.68 45.65
N GLU A 845 -9.49 -4.76 44.99
CA GLU A 845 -9.16 -3.33 45.06
C GLU A 845 -9.56 -2.74 46.43
N LEU A 846 -8.65 -2.00 47.07
CA LEU A 846 -8.88 -1.25 48.30
C LEU A 846 -9.34 0.16 47.91
N LYS A 847 -10.63 0.44 48.12
CA LYS A 847 -11.28 1.59 47.47
C LYS A 847 -11.39 2.85 48.31
N SER A 848 -11.27 2.73 49.64
CA SER A 848 -11.43 3.83 50.58
C SER A 848 -10.42 3.76 51.72
N ARG A 849 -10.07 4.92 52.28
CA ARG A 849 -9.18 5.02 53.44
C ARG A 849 -9.70 4.20 54.62
N ASN A 850 -11.01 4.22 54.88
CA ASN A 850 -11.63 3.43 55.94
C ASN A 850 -11.36 1.92 55.80
N VAL A 851 -11.34 1.41 54.57
CA VAL A 851 -11.03 0.00 54.28
C VAL A 851 -9.58 -0.31 54.57
N VAL A 852 -8.67 0.59 54.19
CA VAL A 852 -7.23 0.47 54.45
C VAL A 852 -6.94 0.53 55.95
N GLU A 853 -7.56 1.46 56.68
CA GLU A 853 -7.46 1.55 58.15
C GLU A 853 -8.01 0.29 58.85
N SER A 854 -9.02 -0.36 58.25
CA SER A 854 -9.63 -1.60 58.75
C SER A 854 -9.03 -2.87 58.14
N LEU A 855 -7.93 -2.77 57.39
CA LEU A 855 -7.38 -3.86 56.57
C LEU A 855 -7.06 -5.11 57.41
N GLU A 856 -6.45 -4.94 58.59
CA GLU A 856 -6.09 -6.05 59.46
C GLU A 856 -7.34 -6.78 60.01
N ALA A 857 -8.41 -6.04 60.33
CA ALA A 857 -9.68 -6.64 60.74
C ALA A 857 -10.33 -7.41 59.58
N MET A 858 -10.28 -6.85 58.37
CA MET A 858 -10.77 -7.50 57.17
C MET A 858 -10.00 -8.79 56.86
N LYS A 859 -8.66 -8.75 56.89
CA LYS A 859 -7.78 -9.92 56.70
C LYS A 859 -8.12 -11.03 57.71
N ASN A 860 -8.38 -10.68 58.97
CA ASN A 860 -8.77 -11.65 60.00
C ASN A 860 -10.12 -12.32 59.74
N GLU A 861 -11.07 -11.65 59.09
CA GLU A 861 -12.34 -12.28 58.68
C GLU A 861 -12.17 -13.11 57.41
N ILE A 862 -11.41 -12.62 56.42
CA ILE A 862 -11.12 -13.33 55.17
C ILE A 862 -10.34 -14.63 55.44
N SER A 863 -9.45 -14.65 56.43
CA SER A 863 -8.65 -15.86 56.75
C SER A 863 -9.50 -17.03 57.27
N LYS A 864 -10.74 -16.77 57.71
CA LYS A 864 -11.69 -17.79 58.14
C LYS A 864 -12.43 -18.43 56.95
N VAL A 865 -12.36 -17.84 55.76
CA VAL A 865 -13.02 -18.36 54.55
C VAL A 865 -12.30 -19.64 54.11
N PRO A 866 -13.02 -20.78 53.99
CA PRO A 866 -12.41 -22.03 53.52
C PRO A 866 -11.81 -21.87 52.12
N GLY A 867 -10.53 -22.17 51.98
CA GLY A 867 -9.81 -22.11 50.71
C GLY A 867 -8.84 -20.95 50.60
N VAL A 868 -8.86 -19.98 51.52
CA VAL A 868 -7.83 -18.94 51.61
C VAL A 868 -6.57 -19.53 52.24
N ILE A 869 -5.42 -19.36 51.58
CA ILE A 869 -4.11 -19.86 52.04
C ILE A 869 -3.32 -18.73 52.69
N ASP A 870 -3.13 -17.63 51.95
CA ASP A 870 -2.31 -16.49 52.33
C ASP A 870 -2.97 -15.20 51.83
N MET A 871 -2.59 -14.08 52.43
CA MET A 871 -3.04 -12.76 52.00
C MET A 871 -2.06 -11.66 52.39
N GLY A 872 -2.11 -10.55 51.67
CA GLY A 872 -1.33 -9.36 51.97
C GLY A 872 -1.64 -8.25 50.98
N ALA A 873 -1.25 -7.04 51.29
CA ALA A 873 -1.62 -5.85 50.53
C ALA A 873 -0.40 -5.17 49.91
N VAL A 874 -0.61 -4.58 48.74
CA VAL A 874 0.42 -3.86 47.98
C VAL A 874 -0.13 -2.56 47.40
N SER A 875 0.74 -1.57 47.23
CA SER A 875 0.45 -0.32 46.52
C SER A 875 0.35 -0.57 45.00
N ASN A 876 1.26 -1.37 44.45
CA ASN A 876 1.38 -1.63 43.02
C ASN A 876 1.34 -3.12 42.72
N LEU A 877 0.61 -3.51 41.67
CA LEU A 877 0.55 -4.90 41.23
C LEU A 877 1.67 -5.20 40.26
N PRO A 878 2.42 -6.30 40.43
CA PRO A 878 3.25 -6.84 39.36
C PRO A 878 2.46 -6.96 38.05
N GLY A 879 3.06 -6.51 36.94
CA GLY A 879 2.40 -6.37 35.63
C GLY A 879 1.82 -4.99 35.35
N THR A 880 1.90 -4.04 36.30
CA THR A 880 1.50 -2.63 36.10
C THR A 880 2.70 -1.69 35.97
N GLN A 881 2.45 -0.40 35.76
CA GLN A 881 3.48 0.63 35.77
C GLN A 881 3.72 1.10 37.21
N PHE A 882 4.97 1.42 37.51
CA PHE A 882 5.44 1.78 38.84
C PHE A 882 6.06 3.16 38.73
N ASN A 883 5.83 4.00 39.74
CA ASN A 883 6.57 5.25 39.85
C ASN A 883 8.05 4.99 40.09
N GLN A 884 8.89 5.94 39.70
CA GLN A 884 10.33 5.80 39.83
C GLN A 884 10.95 7.06 40.40
N ASN A 885 11.67 6.85 41.50
CA ASN A 885 12.33 7.91 42.24
C ASN A 885 13.80 7.57 42.46
N GLY A 886 14.62 8.61 42.61
CA GLY A 886 16.05 8.47 42.82
C GLY A 886 16.35 7.92 44.21
N ILE A 887 17.28 6.98 44.30
CA ILE A 887 17.92 6.61 45.56
C ILE A 887 19.42 6.81 45.50
N PHE A 888 19.98 7.29 46.61
CA PHE A 888 21.41 7.52 46.75
C PHE A 888 21.91 7.11 48.13
N GLN A 889 23.17 6.68 48.18
CA GLN A 889 23.80 6.32 49.45
C GLN A 889 24.23 7.58 50.21
N ILE A 890 23.97 7.62 51.52
CA ILE A 890 24.45 8.71 52.37
C ILE A 890 25.98 8.76 52.32
N GLY A 891 26.53 9.89 51.85
CA GLY A 891 27.98 10.10 51.69
C GLY A 891 28.54 9.78 50.30
N ALA A 892 27.72 9.27 49.38
CA ALA A 892 28.05 9.09 47.97
C ALA A 892 26.86 9.51 47.07
N PRO A 893 26.44 10.79 47.11
CA PRO A 893 25.27 11.27 46.37
C PRO A 893 25.47 11.26 44.84
N ASP A 894 26.71 11.11 44.36
CA ASP A 894 27.03 11.08 42.93
C ASP A 894 26.51 9.81 42.21
N ILE A 895 26.15 8.76 42.96
CA ILE A 895 25.55 7.54 42.43
C ILE A 895 24.04 7.59 42.72
N ASN A 896 23.30 8.12 41.77
CA ASN A 896 21.83 8.12 41.79
C ASN A 896 21.31 6.97 40.93
N VAL A 897 20.43 6.15 41.51
CA VAL A 897 19.76 5.05 40.82
C VAL A 897 18.26 5.28 40.90
N ASP A 898 17.61 5.42 39.74
CA ASP A 898 16.15 5.45 39.67
C ASP A 898 15.61 4.05 40.01
N VAL A 899 14.84 3.96 41.09
CA VAL A 899 14.17 2.72 41.53
C VAL A 899 12.69 2.83 41.37
N SER A 900 12.08 1.72 40.93
CA SER A 900 10.63 1.55 41.05
C SER A 900 10.25 1.37 42.50
N GLU A 901 9.12 1.93 42.93
CA GLU A 901 8.66 1.82 44.32
C GLU A 901 7.48 0.88 44.49
N MET A 902 7.51 0.10 45.57
CA MET A 902 6.40 -0.77 45.96
C MET A 902 6.20 -0.70 47.47
N GLY A 903 5.09 -0.09 47.88
CA GLY A 903 4.55 -0.23 49.23
C GLY A 903 3.93 -1.62 49.41
N MET A 904 4.18 -2.23 50.57
CA MET A 904 3.51 -3.47 50.96
C MET A 904 3.17 -3.50 52.45
N ASP A 905 2.22 -4.36 52.82
CA ASP A 905 2.05 -4.75 54.21
C ASP A 905 3.07 -5.84 54.63
N PHE A 906 3.07 -6.20 55.91
CA PHE A 906 3.98 -7.21 56.44
C PHE A 906 3.77 -8.63 55.86
N ASP A 907 2.66 -8.90 55.18
CA ASP A 907 2.24 -10.24 54.77
C ASP A 907 2.30 -10.48 53.25
N ALA A 908 2.37 -9.42 52.43
CA ALA A 908 2.33 -9.46 50.96
C ALA A 908 3.36 -10.38 50.29
N LYS A 909 4.49 -10.65 50.95
CA LYS A 909 5.52 -11.60 50.48
C LYS A 909 4.97 -13.01 50.21
N ALA A 910 4.01 -13.46 51.00
CA ALA A 910 3.48 -14.83 50.95
C ALA A 910 2.58 -15.08 49.73
N PRO A 911 1.51 -14.28 49.47
CA PRO A 911 0.67 -14.49 48.29
C PRO A 911 1.41 -14.28 46.97
N LEU A 912 2.46 -13.46 46.94
CA LEU A 912 3.32 -13.26 45.77
C LEU A 912 4.45 -14.30 45.66
N GLY A 913 4.73 -15.07 46.71
CA GLY A 913 5.81 -16.06 46.71
C GLY A 913 7.20 -15.48 46.48
N LEU A 914 7.47 -14.27 46.96
CA LEU A 914 8.77 -13.59 46.74
C LEU A 914 9.90 -14.28 47.51
N GLU A 915 11.06 -14.41 46.87
CA GLU A 915 12.25 -15.07 47.42
C GLU A 915 13.28 -14.04 47.92
N LEU A 916 13.72 -14.18 49.18
CA LEU A 916 14.76 -13.34 49.76
C LEU A 916 16.14 -13.95 49.47
N VAL A 917 17.05 -13.16 48.91
CA VAL A 917 18.44 -13.55 48.63
C VAL A 917 19.31 -13.37 49.87
N SER A 918 19.16 -12.25 50.58
CA SER A 918 19.93 -11.95 51.80
C SER A 918 19.20 -10.98 52.72
N GLY A 919 19.59 -10.94 53.99
CA GLY A 919 18.99 -10.07 55.01
C GLY A 919 17.71 -10.67 55.62
N ARG A 920 16.70 -9.82 55.84
CA ARG A 920 15.42 -10.22 56.44
C ARG A 920 14.23 -9.51 55.80
N TRP A 921 13.04 -10.10 55.99
CA TRP A 921 11.76 -9.43 55.72
C TRP A 921 11.41 -8.41 56.82
N PHE A 922 10.43 -7.55 56.54
CA PHE A 922 9.87 -6.62 57.51
C PHE A 922 9.19 -7.35 58.68
N ASP A 923 9.33 -6.77 59.87
CA ASP A 923 8.76 -7.28 61.11
C ASP A 923 7.99 -6.17 61.83
N LYS A 924 6.71 -6.43 62.11
CA LYS A 924 5.80 -5.51 62.81
C LYS A 924 6.28 -5.16 64.23
N SER A 925 7.12 -5.99 64.84
CA SER A 925 7.72 -5.71 66.15
C SER A 925 8.92 -4.74 66.07
N ASN A 926 9.45 -4.49 64.87
CA ASN A 926 10.54 -3.55 64.64
C ASN A 926 9.99 -2.15 64.38
N GLY A 927 10.41 -1.19 65.21
CA GLY A 927 9.99 0.20 65.11
C GLY A 927 10.40 0.87 63.80
N MET A 928 11.58 0.57 63.24
CA MET A 928 12.04 1.18 61.98
C MET A 928 11.25 0.67 60.78
N ASP A 929 10.91 -0.62 60.78
CA ASP A 929 10.09 -1.22 59.72
C ASP A 929 8.66 -0.64 59.77
N SER A 930 8.09 -0.50 60.97
CA SER A 930 6.75 0.05 61.17
C SER A 930 6.64 1.54 60.86
N LEU A 931 7.77 2.26 60.85
CA LEU A 931 7.86 3.68 60.48
C LEU A 931 8.15 3.88 58.98
N GLY A 932 8.25 2.81 58.17
CA GLY A 932 8.59 2.92 56.74
C GLY A 932 10.04 3.35 56.48
N ARG A 933 10.94 3.15 57.46
CA ARG A 933 12.36 3.58 57.40
C ARG A 933 13.33 2.42 57.16
N SER A 934 12.79 1.28 56.72
CA SER A 934 13.53 0.09 56.32
C SER A 934 13.20 -0.23 54.87
N TYR A 935 14.22 -0.50 54.06
CA TYR A 935 14.07 -0.76 52.63
C TYR A 935 14.50 -2.18 52.28
N ILE A 936 13.77 -2.80 51.38
CA ILE A 936 14.16 -4.05 50.72
C ILE A 936 14.40 -3.74 49.25
N LEU A 937 15.56 -4.12 48.73
CA LEU A 937 15.91 -3.87 47.32
C LEU A 937 15.87 -5.17 46.52
N ASN A 938 15.66 -5.09 45.21
CA ASN A 938 15.99 -6.23 44.35
C ASN A 938 17.50 -6.29 44.03
N GLU A 939 17.96 -7.42 43.47
CA GLU A 939 19.36 -7.58 43.07
C GLU A 939 19.80 -6.53 42.06
N THR A 940 18.92 -6.12 41.14
CA THR A 940 19.19 -5.09 40.13
C THR A 940 19.48 -3.72 40.78
N ALA A 941 18.68 -3.28 41.75
CA ALA A 941 18.92 -2.03 42.48
C ALA A 941 20.21 -2.07 43.29
N ALA A 942 20.48 -3.17 44.01
CA ALA A 942 21.73 -3.33 44.77
C ALA A 942 22.98 -3.28 43.87
N LYS A 943 22.92 -3.89 42.68
CA LYS A 943 23.99 -3.82 41.66
C LYS A 943 24.14 -2.40 41.10
N GLY A 944 23.03 -1.72 40.82
CA GLY A 944 23.02 -0.35 40.30
C GLY A 944 23.71 0.64 41.22
N LEU A 945 23.49 0.51 42.54
CA LEU A 945 24.15 1.35 43.54
C LEU A 945 25.64 1.04 43.74
N GLY A 946 26.17 -0.03 43.12
CA GLY A 946 27.56 -0.43 43.27
C GLY A 946 27.94 -0.91 44.69
N LEU A 947 26.96 -1.26 45.52
CA LEU A 947 27.18 -1.67 46.90
C LEU A 947 27.72 -3.11 46.99
N ALA A 948 28.93 -3.28 47.53
CA ALA A 948 29.51 -4.59 47.75
C ALA A 948 28.81 -5.38 48.88
N ASP A 949 28.34 -4.67 49.91
CA ASP A 949 27.50 -5.20 50.99
C ASP A 949 26.32 -4.24 51.22
N PRO A 950 25.17 -4.48 50.57
CA PRO A 950 24.06 -3.53 50.61
C PRO A 950 23.35 -3.53 51.97
N LEU A 951 23.44 -4.60 52.77
CA LEU A 951 22.72 -4.72 54.04
C LEU A 951 23.26 -3.73 55.09
N GLY A 952 22.35 -3.04 55.77
CA GLY A 952 22.68 -2.01 56.76
C GLY A 952 23.11 -0.67 56.16
N SER A 953 23.22 -0.56 54.83
CA SER A 953 23.50 0.70 54.16
C SER A 953 22.35 1.69 54.38
N ARG A 954 22.69 2.96 54.64
CA ARG A 954 21.72 4.04 54.74
C ARG A 954 21.54 4.70 53.37
N LEU A 955 20.31 4.71 52.90
CA LEU A 955 19.91 5.34 51.65
C LEU A 955 19.05 6.56 51.96
N LEU A 956 19.16 7.53 51.08
CA LEU A 956 18.18 8.60 50.96
C LEU A 956 17.34 8.26 49.73
N TRP A 957 16.03 8.18 49.96
CA TRP A 957 15.02 8.05 48.93
C TRP A 957 14.43 9.42 48.71
N ASP A 958 14.58 9.94 47.50
CA ASP A 958 13.98 11.21 47.07
C ASP A 958 12.52 10.97 46.75
N ASP A 959 11.72 10.80 47.79
CA ASP A 959 10.27 10.64 47.69
C ASP A 959 9.66 12.03 47.43
N GLU A 960 8.64 12.10 46.57
CA GLU A 960 8.09 13.34 45.96
C GLU A 960 7.73 14.41 47.03
N ASP A 961 7.44 13.96 48.26
CA ASP A 961 7.09 14.79 49.41
C ASP A 961 8.25 15.08 50.39
N ALA A 962 9.28 14.23 50.43
CA ALA A 962 10.43 14.37 51.34
C ALA A 962 11.61 13.46 50.98
N VAL A 963 12.84 13.94 51.22
CA VAL A 963 14.00 13.04 51.22
C VAL A 963 13.95 12.16 52.49
N LEU A 964 13.58 10.90 52.32
CA LEU A 964 13.43 9.92 53.39
C LEU A 964 14.75 9.15 53.60
N ASP A 965 15.27 9.17 54.82
CA ASP A 965 16.38 8.33 55.21
C ASP A 965 15.89 6.94 55.64
N GLY A 966 16.50 5.88 55.12
CA GLY A 966 16.18 4.52 55.51
C GLY A 966 17.35 3.57 55.41
N ILE A 967 17.17 2.38 55.98
CA ILE A 967 18.22 1.35 56.08
C ILE A 967 17.83 0.16 55.22
N VAL A 968 18.75 -0.33 54.39
CA VAL A 968 18.53 -1.57 53.62
C VAL A 968 18.58 -2.77 54.57
N VAL A 969 17.47 -3.50 54.69
CA VAL A 969 17.33 -4.65 55.61
C VAL A 969 17.27 -6.00 54.90
N GLY A 970 17.03 -6.02 53.60
CA GLY A 970 16.92 -7.25 52.81
C GLY A 970 17.11 -7.02 51.31
N ILE A 971 17.53 -8.08 50.62
CA ILE A 971 17.62 -8.13 49.16
C ILE A 971 16.71 -9.25 48.67
N VAL A 972 15.76 -8.93 47.80
CA VAL A 972 14.92 -9.90 47.11
C VAL A 972 15.49 -10.27 45.74
N LYS A 973 15.17 -11.47 45.30
CA LYS A 973 15.58 -11.96 43.98
C LYS A 973 14.89 -11.14 42.88
N ASP A 974 15.57 -10.96 41.76
CA ASP A 974 14.99 -10.27 40.61
C ASP A 974 13.72 -11.00 40.10
N PHE A 975 12.63 -10.25 39.90
CA PHE A 975 11.36 -10.73 39.35
C PHE A 975 10.75 -9.72 38.35
N HIS A 976 9.90 -10.20 37.47
CA HIS A 976 9.30 -9.45 36.36
C HIS A 976 8.05 -8.69 36.79
N PHE A 977 8.21 -7.59 37.52
CA PHE A 977 7.09 -6.75 37.95
C PHE A 977 6.55 -5.80 36.87
N GLN A 978 7.20 -5.70 35.71
CA GLN A 978 6.75 -4.96 34.52
C GLN A 978 6.55 -5.89 33.31
N SER A 979 6.12 -5.34 32.18
CA SER A 979 6.00 -6.08 30.91
C SER A 979 7.33 -6.74 30.51
N LEU A 980 7.26 -7.95 29.93
CA LEU A 980 8.44 -8.67 29.42
C LEU A 980 9.15 -7.98 28.22
N HIS A 981 8.63 -6.84 27.76
CA HIS A 981 9.34 -5.98 26.82
C HIS A 981 10.49 -5.22 27.49
N VAL A 982 10.40 -4.98 28.80
CA VAL A 982 11.37 -4.20 29.57
C VAL A 982 12.26 -5.16 30.37
N PRO A 983 13.59 -4.95 30.41
CA PRO A 983 14.45 -5.70 31.33
C PRO A 983 14.05 -5.40 32.77
N ILE A 984 14.33 -6.32 33.70
CA ILE A 984 14.05 -6.12 35.12
C ILE A 984 14.70 -4.82 35.59
N GLN A 985 13.89 -3.94 36.17
CA GLN A 985 14.31 -2.62 36.64
C GLN A 985 14.70 -2.68 38.12
N PRO A 986 15.53 -1.72 38.61
CA PRO A 986 15.73 -1.51 40.04
C PRO A 986 14.39 -1.33 40.78
N LEU A 987 14.23 -1.99 41.94
CA LEU A 987 13.03 -1.93 42.77
C LEU A 987 13.42 -1.68 44.23
N LEU A 988 12.72 -0.75 44.87
CA LEU A 988 12.70 -0.50 46.30
C LEU A 988 11.32 -0.88 46.84
N ILE A 989 11.32 -1.66 47.92
CA ILE A 989 10.14 -2.08 48.65
C ILE A 989 10.18 -1.46 50.04
N THR A 990 9.06 -0.88 50.47
CA THR A 990 8.89 -0.28 51.80
C THR A 990 7.55 -0.67 52.42
N ILE A 991 7.39 -0.41 53.72
CA ILE A 991 6.08 -0.46 54.39
C ILE A 991 5.45 0.92 54.27
N ASP A 992 4.39 1.00 53.48
CA ASP A 992 3.53 2.18 53.40
C ASP A 992 2.07 1.72 53.41
N TYR A 993 1.35 2.12 54.46
CA TYR A 993 -0.06 1.78 54.62
C TYR A 993 -0.99 2.80 53.94
N ASP A 994 -0.57 4.05 53.82
CA ASP A 994 -1.42 5.10 53.23
C ASP A 994 -1.54 4.91 51.70
N GLU A 995 -0.60 4.19 51.07
CA GLU A 995 -0.57 3.93 49.63
C GLU A 995 -1.13 2.56 49.18
N LEU A 996 -1.63 1.72 50.08
CA LEU A 996 -2.08 0.37 49.72
C LEU A 996 -3.36 0.40 48.86
N ASN A 997 -3.25 -0.10 47.63
CA ASN A 997 -4.36 -0.11 46.66
C ASN A 997 -4.99 -1.47 46.44
N PHE A 998 -4.27 -2.56 46.74
CA PHE A 998 -4.72 -3.91 46.40
C PHE A 998 -4.48 -4.89 47.54
N LEU A 999 -5.50 -5.66 47.89
CA LEU A 999 -5.39 -6.86 48.71
C LEU A 999 -5.26 -8.08 47.81
N LEU A 1000 -4.18 -8.82 47.98
CA LEU A 1000 -3.91 -10.09 47.33
C LEU A 1000 -4.38 -11.22 48.24
N VAL A 1001 -5.22 -12.12 47.72
CA VAL A 1001 -5.72 -13.29 48.43
C VAL A 1001 -5.37 -14.55 47.64
N LYS A 1002 -4.48 -15.36 48.19
CA LYS A 1002 -4.09 -16.64 47.60
C LYS A 1002 -5.14 -17.69 47.93
N LEU A 1003 -5.70 -18.33 46.91
CA LEU A 1003 -6.70 -19.38 47.07
C LEU A 1003 -6.12 -20.76 46.75
N ASN A 1004 -6.59 -21.79 47.44
CA ASN A 1004 -6.39 -23.17 47.02
C ASN A 1004 -7.43 -23.53 45.94
N GLY A 1005 -7.04 -24.36 44.97
CA GLY A 1005 -7.85 -24.72 43.80
C GLY A 1005 -9.15 -25.50 44.05
N GLY A 1006 -9.72 -25.46 45.26
CA GLY A 1006 -11.01 -26.05 45.62
C GLY A 1006 -12.20 -25.23 45.10
N ASN A 1007 -13.16 -24.91 45.97
CA ASN A 1007 -14.37 -24.16 45.60
C ASN A 1007 -14.11 -22.64 45.49
N ILE A 1008 -13.28 -22.24 44.53
CA ILE A 1008 -12.86 -20.85 44.29
C ILE A 1008 -14.07 -19.90 44.17
N GLN A 1009 -15.13 -20.32 43.46
CA GLN A 1009 -16.32 -19.46 43.27
C GLN A 1009 -17.01 -19.14 44.59
N GLN A 1010 -17.10 -20.11 45.51
CA GLN A 1010 -17.66 -19.89 46.83
C GLN A 1010 -16.76 -18.96 47.66
N ALA A 1011 -15.43 -19.18 47.64
CA ALA A 1011 -14.49 -18.33 48.36
C ALA A 1011 -14.57 -16.86 47.88
N VAL A 1012 -14.57 -16.63 46.56
CA VAL A 1012 -14.73 -15.29 45.97
C VAL A 1012 -16.04 -14.62 46.40
N ALA A 1013 -17.14 -15.38 46.45
CA ALA A 1013 -18.44 -14.87 46.87
C ALA A 1013 -18.50 -14.54 48.37
N GLU A 1014 -17.86 -15.35 49.22
CA GLU A 1014 -17.76 -15.10 50.67
C GLU A 1014 -16.86 -13.91 50.97
N ILE A 1015 -15.70 -13.81 50.31
CA ILE A 1015 -14.80 -12.65 50.40
C ILE A 1015 -15.54 -11.37 50.00
N GLY A 1016 -16.34 -11.41 48.93
CA GLY A 1016 -17.13 -10.26 48.51
C GLY A 1016 -18.16 -9.80 49.54
N LYS A 1017 -18.78 -10.74 50.28
CA LYS A 1017 -19.69 -10.40 51.38
C LYS A 1017 -18.96 -9.75 52.55
N ILE A 1018 -17.78 -10.26 52.90
CA ILE A 1018 -16.94 -9.71 53.97
C ILE A 1018 -16.52 -8.29 53.59
N TYR A 1019 -15.95 -8.11 52.39
CA TYR A 1019 -15.52 -6.80 51.89
C TYR A 1019 -16.66 -5.78 51.94
N THR A 1020 -17.84 -6.13 51.45
CA THR A 1020 -19.03 -5.24 51.46
C THR A 1020 -19.48 -4.84 52.87
N GLY A 1021 -19.17 -5.67 53.89
CA GLY A 1021 -19.42 -5.31 55.29
C GLY A 1021 -18.54 -4.16 55.79
N PHE A 1022 -17.31 -4.06 55.28
CA PHE A 1022 -16.36 -2.98 55.59
C PHE A 1022 -16.53 -1.78 54.64
N ASP A 1023 -16.93 -2.01 53.39
CA ASP A 1023 -17.17 -0.97 52.39
C ASP A 1023 -18.60 -1.05 51.82
N GLN A 1024 -19.52 -0.35 52.47
CA GLN A 1024 -20.91 -0.26 52.02
C GLN A 1024 -21.10 0.74 50.87
N LYS A 1025 -20.08 1.59 50.60
CA LYS A 1025 -20.19 2.70 49.65
C LYS A 1025 -19.75 2.25 48.25
N PHE A 1026 -18.55 1.71 48.09
CA PHE A 1026 -17.93 1.51 46.77
C PHE A 1026 -18.01 0.08 46.21
N GLY A 1027 -18.56 -0.86 46.97
CA GLY A 1027 -18.84 -2.23 46.56
C GLY A 1027 -17.59 -3.09 46.31
N TYR A 1028 -17.79 -4.40 46.14
CA TYR A 1028 -16.71 -5.37 45.95
C TYR A 1028 -16.34 -5.57 44.47
N GLU A 1029 -15.06 -5.43 44.13
CA GLU A 1029 -14.52 -5.77 42.82
C GLU A 1029 -13.25 -6.60 42.98
N ALA A 1030 -13.18 -7.70 42.24
CA ALA A 1030 -12.03 -8.58 42.27
C ALA A 1030 -11.80 -9.25 40.91
N TYR A 1031 -10.53 -9.53 40.62
CA TYR A 1031 -10.10 -10.26 39.43
C TYR A 1031 -8.89 -11.14 39.77
N PHE A 1032 -8.57 -12.10 38.90
CA PHE A 1032 -7.39 -12.93 39.10
C PHE A 1032 -6.15 -12.33 38.44
N MET A 1033 -5.00 -12.45 39.12
CA MET A 1033 -3.73 -11.89 38.65
C MET A 1033 -3.26 -12.52 37.33
N ASP A 1034 -3.35 -13.84 37.19
CA ASP A 1034 -3.02 -14.56 35.95
C ASP A 1034 -3.83 -14.05 34.74
N GLN A 1035 -5.11 -13.74 34.92
CA GLN A 1035 -5.96 -13.16 33.88
C GLN A 1035 -5.49 -11.76 33.49
N LYS A 1036 -5.08 -10.94 34.46
CA LYS A 1036 -4.53 -9.59 34.21
C LYS A 1036 -3.20 -9.67 33.46
N ASN A 1037 -2.30 -10.58 33.87
CA ASN A 1037 -1.02 -10.81 33.20
C ASN A 1037 -1.22 -11.27 31.74
N GLN A 1038 -2.19 -12.14 31.48
CA GLN A 1038 -2.52 -12.57 30.12
C GLN A 1038 -3.05 -11.44 29.24
N GLN A 1039 -3.69 -10.42 29.82
CA GLN A 1039 -4.21 -9.27 29.08
C GLN A 1039 -3.09 -8.40 28.49
N LEU A 1040 -1.92 -8.33 29.14
CA LEU A 1040 -0.76 -7.57 28.68
C LEU A 1040 -0.30 -7.96 27.27
N TYR A 1041 -0.56 -9.20 26.84
CA TYR A 1041 -0.11 -9.73 25.56
C TYR A 1041 -1.25 -9.96 24.55
N THR A 1042 -2.41 -9.33 24.79
CA THR A 1042 -3.60 -9.54 23.95
C THR A 1042 -3.40 -8.99 22.54
N ALA A 1043 -2.74 -7.84 22.40
CA ALA A 1043 -2.50 -7.21 21.10
C ALA A 1043 -1.62 -8.10 20.19
N GLU A 1044 -0.55 -8.67 20.76
CA GLU A 1044 0.35 -9.60 20.09
C GLU A 1044 -0.37 -10.89 19.72
N LYS A 1045 -1.21 -11.43 20.62
CA LYS A 1045 -2.06 -12.60 20.34
C LYS A 1045 -3.03 -12.33 19.20
N GLN A 1046 -3.66 -11.15 19.14
CA GLN A 1046 -4.56 -10.77 18.07
C GLN A 1046 -3.80 -10.61 16.73
N ALA A 1047 -2.69 -9.87 16.73
CA ALA A 1047 -1.82 -9.73 15.56
C ALA A 1047 -1.33 -11.09 15.05
N LEU A 1048 -0.94 -11.99 15.95
CA LEU A 1048 -0.53 -13.35 15.63
C LEU A 1048 -1.64 -14.16 14.95
N ARG A 1049 -2.88 -14.11 15.47
CA ARG A 1049 -4.03 -14.80 14.88
C ARG A 1049 -4.31 -14.31 13.46
N VAL A 1050 -4.30 -13.00 13.27
CA VAL A 1050 -4.48 -12.34 11.97
C VAL A 1050 -3.38 -12.77 11.00
N PHE A 1051 -2.12 -12.70 11.44
CA PHE A 1051 -0.96 -13.07 10.63
C PHE A 1051 -0.98 -14.55 10.22
N ASN A 1052 -1.26 -15.47 11.16
CA ASN A 1052 -1.32 -16.91 10.90
C ASN A 1052 -2.42 -17.26 9.90
N LEU A 1053 -3.58 -16.61 9.99
CA LEU A 1053 -4.67 -16.79 9.02
C LEU A 1053 -4.20 -16.43 7.61
N PHE A 1054 -3.55 -15.27 7.45
CA PHE A 1054 -3.12 -14.79 6.14
C PHE A 1054 -1.91 -15.54 5.58
N ALA A 1055 -0.98 -16.00 6.42
CA ALA A 1055 0.07 -16.93 6.02
C ALA A 1055 -0.53 -18.25 5.48
N GLY A 1056 -1.57 -18.78 6.17
CA GLY A 1056 -2.32 -19.94 5.72
C GLY A 1056 -3.04 -19.72 4.38
N ILE A 1057 -3.67 -18.55 4.20
CA ILE A 1057 -4.32 -18.17 2.93
C ILE A 1057 -3.30 -18.06 1.80
N ALA A 1058 -2.14 -17.42 2.03
CA ALA A 1058 -1.08 -17.30 1.04
C ALA A 1058 -0.58 -18.69 0.59
N LEU A 1059 -0.42 -19.62 1.53
CA LEU A 1059 -0.05 -21.00 1.26
C LEU A 1059 -1.13 -21.77 0.49
N LEU A 1060 -2.41 -21.58 0.84
CA LEU A 1060 -3.54 -22.17 0.13
C LEU A 1060 -3.61 -21.66 -1.31
N LEU A 1061 -3.44 -20.36 -1.53
CA LEU A 1061 -3.36 -19.78 -2.87
C LEU A 1061 -2.17 -20.34 -3.65
N ALA A 1062 -1.02 -20.51 -3.00
CA ALA A 1062 0.15 -21.11 -3.62
C ALA A 1062 -0.11 -22.56 -4.06
N ALA A 1063 -0.71 -23.36 -3.18
CA ALA A 1063 -1.11 -24.74 -3.45
C ALA A 1063 -2.10 -24.83 -4.62
N MET A 1064 -3.13 -24.00 -4.64
CA MET A 1064 -4.12 -23.94 -5.74
C MET A 1064 -3.47 -23.58 -7.08
N GLY A 1065 -2.53 -22.65 -7.08
CA GLY A 1065 -1.71 -22.32 -8.24
C GLY A 1065 -0.93 -23.52 -8.78
N LEU A 1066 -0.31 -24.28 -7.88
CA LEU A 1066 0.45 -25.48 -8.19
C LEU A 1066 -0.46 -26.59 -8.77
N VAL A 1067 -1.63 -26.82 -8.16
CA VAL A 1067 -2.65 -27.76 -8.67
C VAL A 1067 -3.06 -27.39 -10.09
N GLY A 1068 -3.36 -26.11 -10.33
CA GLY A 1068 -3.75 -25.62 -11.65
C GLY A 1068 -2.66 -25.82 -12.70
N LEU A 1069 -1.41 -25.51 -12.35
CA LEU A 1069 -0.25 -25.70 -13.22
C LEU A 1069 0.03 -27.18 -13.52
N ALA A 1070 0.04 -28.03 -12.49
CA ALA A 1070 0.28 -29.46 -12.62
C ALA A 1070 -0.82 -30.11 -13.48
N TYR A 1071 -2.08 -29.77 -13.25
CA TYR A 1071 -3.20 -30.25 -14.06
C TYR A 1071 -3.05 -29.90 -15.54
N LEU A 1072 -2.67 -28.65 -15.86
CA LEU A 1072 -2.46 -28.21 -17.25
C LEU A 1072 -1.29 -28.92 -17.93
N MET A 1073 -0.18 -29.10 -17.21
CA MET A 1073 0.97 -29.87 -17.74
C MET A 1073 0.57 -31.30 -18.06
N MET A 1074 -0.26 -31.92 -17.21
CA MET A 1074 -0.76 -33.27 -17.44
C MET A 1074 -1.71 -33.34 -18.63
N VAL A 1075 -2.63 -32.39 -18.79
CA VAL A 1075 -3.49 -32.31 -19.97
C VAL A 1075 -2.66 -32.19 -21.26
N GLN A 1076 -1.62 -31.35 -21.26
CA GLN A 1076 -0.72 -31.18 -22.41
C GLN A 1076 0.11 -32.43 -22.73
N ARG A 1077 0.43 -33.25 -21.71
CA ARG A 1077 1.23 -34.48 -21.85
C ARG A 1077 0.40 -35.76 -21.81
N THR A 1078 -0.92 -35.69 -22.00
CA THR A 1078 -1.81 -36.85 -21.87
C THR A 1078 -1.40 -38.02 -22.79
N LYS A 1079 -1.04 -37.74 -24.07
CA LYS A 1079 -0.54 -38.76 -25.01
C LYS A 1079 0.77 -39.38 -24.56
N GLU A 1080 1.73 -38.55 -24.13
CA GLU A 1080 3.04 -39.01 -23.64
C GLU A 1080 2.88 -39.93 -22.42
N MET A 1081 2.04 -39.54 -21.46
CA MET A 1081 1.76 -40.33 -20.26
C MET A 1081 1.00 -41.62 -20.57
N GLY A 1082 0.06 -41.58 -21.52
CA GLY A 1082 -0.63 -42.78 -22.00
C GLY A 1082 0.33 -43.79 -22.63
N VAL A 1083 1.26 -43.33 -23.47
CA VAL A 1083 2.31 -44.18 -24.05
C VAL A 1083 3.23 -44.74 -22.96
N ARG A 1084 3.72 -43.91 -22.03
CA ARG A 1084 4.56 -44.37 -20.91
C ARG A 1084 3.88 -45.43 -20.05
N LYS A 1085 2.59 -45.28 -19.76
CA LYS A 1085 1.80 -46.24 -18.99
C LYS A 1085 1.62 -47.56 -19.74
N ILE A 1086 1.40 -47.52 -21.06
CA ILE A 1086 1.36 -48.73 -21.92
C ILE A 1086 2.74 -49.40 -21.98
N LEU A 1087 3.82 -48.62 -21.97
CA LEU A 1087 5.21 -49.11 -21.91
C LEU A 1087 5.64 -49.59 -20.51
N GLY A 1088 4.72 -49.70 -19.54
CA GLY A 1088 4.98 -50.31 -18.22
C GLY A 1088 5.39 -49.35 -17.10
N ALA A 1089 5.30 -48.02 -17.29
CA ALA A 1089 5.56 -47.08 -16.19
C ALA A 1089 4.49 -47.20 -15.09
N SER A 1090 4.92 -47.44 -13.85
CA SER A 1090 4.03 -47.46 -12.69
C SER A 1090 3.47 -46.06 -12.39
N VAL A 1091 2.26 -45.99 -11.82
CA VAL A 1091 1.64 -44.72 -11.40
C VAL A 1091 2.53 -43.98 -10.40
N GLY A 1092 3.21 -44.71 -9.51
CA GLY A 1092 4.18 -44.16 -8.55
C GLY A 1092 5.37 -43.48 -9.22
N ASN A 1093 5.95 -44.08 -10.26
CA ASN A 1093 7.08 -43.47 -10.99
C ASN A 1093 6.66 -42.20 -11.72
N LEU A 1094 5.46 -42.16 -12.29
CA LEU A 1094 4.90 -40.97 -12.93
C LEU A 1094 4.65 -39.85 -11.90
N LEU A 1095 4.11 -40.20 -10.74
CA LEU A 1095 3.90 -39.26 -9.63
C LEU A 1095 5.22 -38.70 -9.08
N TRP A 1096 6.23 -39.55 -8.90
CA TRP A 1096 7.56 -39.14 -8.43
C TRP A 1096 8.23 -38.17 -9.41
N GLN A 1097 8.23 -38.50 -10.70
CA GLN A 1097 8.87 -37.67 -11.72
C GLN A 1097 8.25 -36.26 -11.79
N GLU A 1098 6.92 -36.16 -11.70
CA GLU A 1098 6.23 -34.87 -11.72
C GLU A 1098 6.42 -34.11 -10.40
N ASN A 1099 6.30 -34.76 -9.23
CA ASN A 1099 6.59 -34.13 -7.93
C ASN A 1099 8.02 -33.59 -7.87
N PHE A 1100 9.01 -34.39 -8.24
CA PHE A 1100 10.43 -34.01 -8.19
C PHE A 1100 10.72 -32.77 -9.05
N SER A 1101 9.97 -32.56 -10.13
CA SER A 1101 10.12 -31.36 -10.97
C SER A 1101 9.73 -30.07 -10.25
N PHE A 1102 8.71 -30.10 -9.39
CA PHE A 1102 8.28 -28.97 -8.57
C PHE A 1102 9.10 -28.83 -7.28
N LEU A 1103 9.46 -29.95 -6.65
CA LEU A 1103 10.30 -29.95 -5.45
C LEU A 1103 11.65 -29.26 -5.68
N LYS A 1104 12.24 -29.38 -6.87
CA LYS A 1104 13.45 -28.62 -7.23
C LYS A 1104 13.24 -27.10 -7.22
N LEU A 1105 12.09 -26.63 -7.68
CA LEU A 1105 11.76 -25.20 -7.67
C LEU A 1105 11.55 -24.70 -6.23
N ILE A 1106 10.88 -25.52 -5.41
CA ILE A 1106 10.65 -25.22 -4.00
C ILE A 1106 11.97 -25.21 -3.22
N ALA A 1107 12.91 -26.10 -3.54
CA ALA A 1107 14.24 -26.08 -2.94
C ALA A 1107 14.99 -24.76 -3.24
N ILE A 1108 14.93 -24.27 -4.48
CA ILE A 1108 15.48 -22.94 -4.83
C ILE A 1108 14.73 -21.84 -4.07
N ALA A 1109 13.41 -21.98 -3.92
CA ALA A 1109 12.60 -21.02 -3.19
C ALA A 1109 12.99 -20.91 -1.71
N PHE A 1110 13.36 -22.02 -1.06
CA PHE A 1110 13.89 -22.03 0.31
C PHE A 1110 15.25 -21.34 0.43
N VAL A 1111 16.15 -21.56 -0.53
CA VAL A 1111 17.47 -20.89 -0.55
C VAL A 1111 17.33 -19.37 -0.63
N LEU A 1112 16.28 -18.86 -1.30
CA LEU A 1112 16.02 -17.42 -1.41
C LEU A 1112 15.18 -16.87 -0.25
N GLY A 1113 14.14 -17.61 0.16
CA GLY A 1113 13.14 -17.13 1.11
C GLY A 1113 13.58 -17.21 2.58
N LEU A 1114 14.21 -18.32 3.00
CA LEU A 1114 14.55 -18.54 4.41
C LEU A 1114 15.62 -17.57 4.93
N PRO A 1115 16.67 -17.18 4.17
CA PRO A 1115 17.60 -16.16 4.63
C PRO A 1115 16.93 -14.79 4.83
N VAL A 1116 16.07 -14.39 3.89
CA VAL A 1116 15.32 -13.12 4.01
C VAL A 1116 14.41 -13.14 5.24
N ALA A 1117 13.72 -14.27 5.47
CA ALA A 1117 12.88 -14.47 6.64
C ALA A 1117 13.68 -14.39 7.94
N TYR A 1118 14.86 -15.03 7.98
CA TYR A 1118 15.77 -14.98 9.13
C TYR A 1118 16.20 -13.56 9.47
N PHE A 1119 16.72 -12.79 8.51
CA PHE A 1119 17.17 -11.42 8.78
C PHE A 1119 16.03 -10.52 9.25
N THR A 1120 14.86 -10.65 8.63
CA THR A 1120 13.68 -9.84 9.01
C THR A 1120 13.20 -10.19 10.42
N MET A 1121 13.10 -11.47 10.75
CA MET A 1121 12.66 -11.90 12.08
C MET A 1121 13.69 -11.66 13.17
N ASN A 1122 14.98 -11.72 12.84
CA ASN A 1122 16.04 -11.41 13.79
C ASN A 1122 16.02 -9.92 14.19
N GLU A 1123 15.78 -9.03 13.22
CA GLU A 1123 15.60 -7.60 13.49
C GLU A 1123 14.35 -7.35 14.35
N TRP A 1124 13.23 -8.01 14.03
CA TRP A 1124 12.03 -7.90 14.85
C TRP A 1124 12.23 -8.40 16.28
N LEU A 1125 12.91 -9.54 16.46
CA LEU A 1125 13.27 -10.07 17.78
C LEU A 1125 14.26 -9.18 18.53
N ALA A 1126 14.97 -8.26 17.86
CA ALA A 1126 15.84 -7.30 18.53
C ALA A 1126 15.08 -6.25 19.34
N GLY A 1127 13.78 -6.06 19.09
CA GLY A 1127 12.91 -5.19 19.90
C GLY A 1127 12.47 -5.78 21.24
N PHE A 1128 12.82 -7.03 21.57
CA PHE A 1128 12.46 -7.69 22.82
C PHE A 1128 13.67 -7.87 23.73
N ALA A 1129 13.57 -7.47 24.99
CA ALA A 1129 14.59 -7.75 26.01
C ALA A 1129 14.75 -9.28 26.21
N TYR A 1130 13.63 -10.00 26.28
CA TYR A 1130 13.57 -11.45 26.40
C TYR A 1130 13.07 -12.07 25.10
N ARG A 1131 13.96 -12.72 24.36
CA ARG A 1131 13.70 -13.21 23.00
C ARG A 1131 14.09 -14.66 22.81
N VAL A 1132 13.31 -15.38 22.00
CA VAL A 1132 13.65 -16.74 21.59
C VAL A 1132 14.83 -16.73 20.61
N PRO A 1133 15.87 -17.57 20.82
CA PRO A 1133 16.90 -17.75 19.81
C PRO A 1133 16.29 -18.46 18.59
N ILE A 1134 16.63 -18.00 17.38
CA ILE A 1134 16.19 -18.64 16.14
C ILE A 1134 16.97 -19.96 15.97
N GLY A 1135 16.40 -21.06 16.46
CA GLY A 1135 16.94 -22.41 16.32
C GLY A 1135 16.64 -23.06 14.95
N LEU A 1136 16.93 -24.36 14.83
CA LEU A 1136 16.67 -25.14 13.61
C LEU A 1136 15.19 -25.54 13.43
N LEU A 1137 14.41 -25.53 14.51
CA LEU A 1137 13.02 -26.02 14.51
C LEU A 1137 12.09 -25.20 13.57
N PRO A 1138 12.12 -23.86 13.56
CA PRO A 1138 11.34 -23.05 12.61
C PRO A 1138 11.63 -23.37 11.14
N TYR A 1139 12.89 -23.64 10.79
CA TYR A 1139 13.28 -24.07 9.45
C TYR A 1139 12.65 -25.42 9.10
N ALA A 1140 12.78 -26.41 10.01
CA ALA A 1140 12.26 -27.76 9.81
C ALA A 1140 10.74 -27.76 9.63
N ILE A 1141 10.02 -27.03 10.48
CA ILE A 1141 8.55 -26.89 10.41
C ILE A 1141 8.14 -26.23 9.09
N THR A 1142 8.77 -25.11 8.72
CA THR A 1142 8.46 -24.39 7.48
C THR A 1142 8.66 -25.27 6.24
N ILE A 1143 9.81 -25.95 6.17
CA ILE A 1143 10.15 -26.87 5.07
C ILE A 1143 9.16 -28.03 5.02
N ALA A 1144 8.85 -28.66 6.17
CA ALA A 1144 7.94 -29.79 6.24
C ALA A 1144 6.53 -29.42 5.77
N ILE A 1145 5.98 -28.29 6.25
CA ILE A 1145 4.63 -27.81 5.88
C ILE A 1145 4.55 -27.55 4.36
N ILE A 1146 5.50 -26.79 3.81
CA ILE A 1146 5.49 -26.43 2.38
C ILE A 1146 5.66 -27.68 1.51
N LEU A 1147 6.59 -28.56 1.85
CA LEU A 1147 6.82 -29.80 1.10
C LEU A 1147 5.61 -30.72 1.15
N ALA A 1148 4.98 -30.89 2.31
CA ALA A 1148 3.79 -31.72 2.47
C ALA A 1148 2.63 -31.20 1.60
N ILE A 1149 2.34 -29.90 1.67
CA ILE A 1149 1.23 -29.28 0.92
C ILE A 1149 1.51 -29.28 -0.58
N ALA A 1150 2.74 -28.96 -1.01
CA ALA A 1150 3.09 -28.99 -2.42
C ALA A 1150 3.03 -30.41 -2.99
N SER A 1151 3.55 -31.40 -2.26
CA SER A 1151 3.53 -32.80 -2.71
C SER A 1151 2.10 -33.34 -2.78
N LEU A 1152 1.27 -33.03 -1.79
CA LEU A 1152 -0.14 -33.39 -1.79
C LEU A 1152 -0.88 -32.74 -2.97
N SER A 1153 -0.63 -31.45 -3.21
CA SER A 1153 -1.24 -30.68 -4.30
C SER A 1153 -0.93 -31.29 -5.68
N VAL A 1154 0.33 -31.57 -5.97
CA VAL A 1154 0.75 -32.18 -7.24
C VAL A 1154 0.18 -33.58 -7.38
N THR A 1155 0.23 -34.37 -6.31
CA THR A 1155 -0.29 -35.75 -6.29
C THR A 1155 -1.79 -35.78 -6.61
N LEU A 1156 -2.59 -34.91 -5.98
CA LEU A 1156 -4.03 -34.79 -6.26
C LEU A 1156 -4.31 -34.37 -7.71
N ALA A 1157 -3.53 -33.44 -8.27
CA ALA A 1157 -3.67 -32.99 -9.65
C ALA A 1157 -3.34 -34.11 -10.67
N VAL A 1158 -2.31 -34.91 -10.37
CA VAL A 1158 -1.81 -35.97 -11.25
C VAL A 1158 -2.68 -37.23 -11.20
N LEU A 1159 -3.10 -37.67 -10.01
CA LEU A 1159 -3.88 -38.89 -9.81
C LEU A 1159 -5.16 -38.91 -10.66
N LYS A 1160 -5.86 -37.78 -10.74
CA LYS A 1160 -7.09 -37.64 -11.52
C LYS A 1160 -6.88 -37.86 -13.03
N THR A 1161 -5.66 -37.65 -13.53
CA THR A 1161 -5.34 -37.77 -14.96
C THR A 1161 -4.71 -39.13 -15.29
N VAL A 1162 -3.85 -39.65 -14.41
CA VAL A 1162 -3.12 -40.92 -14.65
C VAL A 1162 -4.01 -42.15 -14.45
N THR A 1163 -5.11 -42.04 -13.71
CA THR A 1163 -6.10 -43.11 -13.51
C THR A 1163 -7.01 -43.35 -14.71
N VAL A 1164 -7.06 -42.42 -15.67
CA VAL A 1164 -7.87 -42.58 -16.90
C VAL A 1164 -7.30 -43.73 -17.76
N ASN A 1165 -8.20 -44.52 -18.36
CA ASN A 1165 -7.83 -45.66 -19.20
C ASN A 1165 -7.03 -45.19 -20.44
N PRO A 1166 -5.83 -45.74 -20.72
CA PRO A 1166 -5.00 -45.36 -21.87
C PRO A 1166 -5.72 -45.41 -23.22
N SER A 1167 -6.71 -46.29 -23.38
CA SER A 1167 -7.51 -46.42 -24.60
C SER A 1167 -8.32 -45.16 -24.91
N HIS A 1168 -8.76 -44.42 -23.90
CA HIS A 1168 -9.43 -43.13 -24.06
C HIS A 1168 -8.44 -41.98 -24.30
N ALA A 1169 -7.22 -42.07 -23.77
CA ALA A 1169 -6.18 -41.05 -23.95
C ALA A 1169 -5.62 -41.00 -25.38
N LEU A 1170 -5.57 -42.13 -26.09
CA LEU A 1170 -5.08 -42.23 -27.47
C LEU A 1170 -6.15 -41.91 -28.53
N ARG A 1171 -7.44 -42.00 -28.18
CA ARG A 1171 -8.58 -41.80 -29.09
C ARG A 1171 -9.05 -40.35 -29.21
N TYR A 1172 -8.42 -39.41 -28.50
CA TYR A 1172 -8.72 -37.97 -28.58
C TYR A 1172 -8.16 -37.38 -29.90
N GLU A 1173 -9.02 -37.35 -30.92
CA GLU A 1173 -9.02 -36.38 -32.02
C GLU A 1173 -10.37 -35.66 -32.07
#